data_AF-A0A8T6Z816-F1
#
_entry.id   AF-A0A8T6Z816-F1
#
_cell.length_a   1.000
_cell.length_b   1.000
_cell.length_c   1.000
_cell.angle_alpha   90.00
_cell.angle_beta   90.00
_cell.angle_gamma   90.00
#
_symmetry.space_group_name_H-M   'P 1'
#
loop_
_entity.id
_entity.type
_entity.pdbx_description
1 polymer ?
#
loop_
_entity_poly.entity_id
_entity_poly.type
_entity_poly.pdbx_seq_one_letter_code
_entity_poly.pdbx_strand_id
1 'polypeptide(L)'
;MAVSATDSSSNYQNLYSNQEDQRNSDAGSSPSAPKAGAQDGETAGPPVNSNPRPTENAGSGGISGTENEPARSGTAETSRTDDARDSPSGAQAQTGADASPGSGRAPRQTVEPETGASPTFDAYRNSAFEYNGVSDLSLSQAAGQPDSMKDKCAGLVSVALEDVAGNKAPDLMTATDGIEARLSNPQTRQATIDHVNAAQERNRYAFNADLPGYEARPGEDDLTDGHDLVDEMRSQFSTRHTSSDARGSEEYTFAEVTLELAHSGGEDHAITVQRLHPSANYENDEYQLYDPNYGAFRYRSFDQLGGALTSMFNTGYPDLGGVVSARTSYFADTRTYRPYDDTLLDGPSPLSGNSSLAAVAGGPADHWQVPPNPELPPPPSFNPPPGPSGLQGHHDELKRDAGNPDPQASSVFYRPSTLSPEDVKKNQGFFATDTSLRNVNLDAHDAEVSAKSGVVDGSGYLGAFSDLDMAQRKLVAMGSQNGYVYDLAASPNMVDVAGSLGKGNARAPANGEVAAMGGLDWTQVRGWRQMNNGQLGEYHANPDYRWDVYDSMRTAGAHPELARFSPENPAWKDDAHKAFAKPVQEGGKTLYVPNEDPAVTQSRFFANARAKVGEAASNQASGMDYRGPLTIHPVWNNDAGAGPIRLEATTSQGVTWPYVDSYIGPNTDDQMTFGDDGRIHRYNDYNTALQIDSSGNAYWGAAPTDPNNTNGMFMYSDSRGLQHVEDGKWLTEGKSAYVPYVSHSGESGLAETQSWQLYDPRGKRVEPPMPRAEFKDGTAGSGAQLYQFYRDADSALPPGATRFVTRVPGSGGFQEQKFLSVDEQIKPGDVVATQNWLAKHNAALLFKDGFYAVADGDNALEVRNLGGTPVWRAEVDGAGQVKFHRFWNSLSSNYLMPARPWDQVVESEKRNTSLYARAGKTFM
;
A
#
# COMPACT_ATOMS: atom_id res chain seq x y z
N MET A 1 22.28 -12.85 -37.57
CA MET A 1 23.34 -11.83 -37.77
C MET A 1 23.42 -11.02 -36.49
N ALA A 2 24.60 -10.93 -35.86
CA ALA A 2 24.76 -10.25 -34.58
C ALA A 2 25.18 -8.80 -34.78
N VAL A 3 24.58 -7.87 -34.01
CA VAL A 3 25.02 -6.48 -33.92
C VAL A 3 25.28 -6.17 -32.46
N SER A 4 26.47 -5.66 -32.17
CA SER A 4 26.95 -5.34 -30.82
C SER A 4 26.25 -4.09 -30.29
N ALA A 5 25.75 -4.15 -29.06
CA ALA A 5 25.40 -2.94 -28.30
C ALA A 5 26.68 -2.40 -27.63
N THR A 6 27.03 -1.15 -27.91
CA THR A 6 28.12 -0.44 -27.21
C THR A 6 27.55 0.46 -26.12
N ASP A 7 28.13 0.31 -24.93
CA ASP A 7 27.84 1.10 -23.74
C ASP A 7 28.15 2.60 -23.96
N SER A 8 27.37 3.49 -23.34
CA SER A 8 27.65 4.94 -23.37
C SER A 8 27.01 5.67 -22.18
N SER A 9 27.64 5.51 -21.02
CA SER A 9 27.45 6.39 -19.86
C SER A 9 28.37 7.62 -19.95
N SER A 10 27.82 8.84 -20.04
CA SER A 10 28.57 10.06 -19.71
C SER A 10 27.68 11.31 -19.57
N ASN A 11 27.84 11.99 -18.44
CA ASN A 11 27.78 13.45 -18.22
C ASN A 11 26.59 14.25 -18.77
N TYR A 12 25.68 14.62 -17.86
CA TYR A 12 24.99 15.92 -17.90
C TYR A 12 25.43 16.76 -16.70
N GLN A 13 26.17 17.84 -16.95
CA GLN A 13 26.41 18.95 -16.02
C GLN A 13 26.06 20.26 -16.73
N ASN A 14 25.33 21.11 -16.01
CA ASN A 14 25.27 22.58 -16.13
C ASN A 14 25.30 23.23 -17.52
N LEU A 15 24.12 23.54 -18.06
CA LEU A 15 23.92 24.74 -18.90
C LEU A 15 22.52 25.35 -18.66
N TYR A 16 22.44 26.31 -17.74
CA TYR A 16 21.39 27.34 -17.75
C TYR A 16 22.08 28.70 -17.74
N SER A 17 21.88 29.49 -18.80
CA SER A 17 22.33 30.88 -18.87
C SER A 17 21.34 31.73 -19.65
N ASN A 18 20.78 32.72 -18.97
CA ASN A 18 20.26 34.00 -19.46
C ASN A 18 19.70 34.09 -20.89
N GLN A 19 18.38 34.33 -20.97
CA GLN A 19 17.85 35.24 -21.97
C GLN A 19 16.76 36.11 -21.35
N GLU A 20 17.18 37.24 -20.75
CA GLU A 20 16.35 38.43 -20.75
C GLU A 20 16.24 38.93 -22.20
N ASP A 21 15.05 39.30 -22.66
CA ASP A 21 14.96 40.20 -23.81
C ASP A 21 13.75 41.14 -23.74
N GLN A 22 13.96 42.34 -24.23
CA GLN A 22 13.14 43.52 -23.96
C GLN A 22 11.92 43.60 -24.88
N ARG A 23 10.74 43.98 -24.37
CA ARG A 23 9.74 44.75 -25.14
C ARG A 23 9.05 45.79 -24.26
N ASN A 24 8.94 46.99 -24.80
CA ASN A 24 8.41 48.17 -24.14
C ASN A 24 7.33 48.85 -25.00
N SER A 25 6.49 49.68 -24.36
CA SER A 25 5.56 50.69 -24.90
C SER A 25 4.33 50.28 -25.75
N ASP A 26 3.17 50.66 -25.18
CA ASP A 26 2.06 51.45 -25.76
C ASP A 26 1.08 50.88 -26.81
N ALA A 27 -0.16 50.64 -26.37
CA ALA A 27 -1.30 51.56 -26.63
C ALA A 27 -2.55 51.11 -25.82
N GLY A 28 -3.26 52.05 -25.19
CA GLY A 28 -4.37 51.73 -24.27
C GLY A 28 -5.78 51.85 -24.85
N SER A 29 -6.78 51.43 -24.07
CA SER A 29 -8.19 51.88 -24.14
C SER A 29 -8.97 51.43 -22.89
N SER A 30 -9.66 52.36 -22.22
CA SER A 30 -10.70 52.05 -21.22
C SER A 30 -11.94 51.46 -21.91
N PRO A 31 -12.82 50.75 -21.18
CA PRO A 31 -14.03 51.45 -20.74
C PRO A 31 -14.67 51.01 -19.40
N SER A 32 -15.27 52.01 -18.74
CA SER A 32 -16.60 51.99 -18.09
C SER A 32 -17.01 50.89 -17.09
N ALA A 33 -17.23 51.32 -15.85
CA ALA A 33 -18.09 50.63 -14.87
C ALA A 33 -19.60 50.72 -15.22
N PRO A 34 -20.44 49.85 -14.64
CA PRO A 34 -21.83 50.17 -14.36
C PRO A 34 -22.19 50.16 -12.86
N LYS A 35 -23.22 50.96 -12.57
CA LYS A 35 -23.76 51.37 -11.27
C LYS A 35 -24.35 50.25 -10.42
N ALA A 36 -24.43 50.54 -9.12
CA ALA A 36 -25.26 49.85 -8.13
C ALA A 36 -26.76 49.80 -8.48
N GLY A 37 -27.42 48.74 -8.00
CA GLY A 37 -28.86 48.65 -7.80
C GLY A 37 -29.12 48.07 -6.41
N ALA A 38 -29.93 48.75 -5.61
CA ALA A 38 -30.32 48.30 -4.26
C ALA A 38 -31.69 47.62 -4.29
N GLN A 39 -31.93 46.66 -3.41
CA GLN A 39 -33.28 46.28 -3.00
C GLN A 39 -33.28 45.67 -1.59
N ASP A 40 -34.27 46.09 -0.79
CA ASP A 40 -34.44 45.75 0.63
C ASP A 40 -35.06 44.34 0.83
N GLY A 41 -34.86 43.74 2.02
CA GLY A 41 -35.42 42.42 2.33
C GLY A 41 -35.22 41.91 3.77
N GLU A 42 -35.98 42.47 4.70
CA GLU A 42 -36.51 41.86 5.95
C GLU A 42 -35.61 41.02 6.90
N THR A 43 -35.30 41.68 8.02
CA THR A 43 -35.27 41.18 9.43
C THR A 43 -35.70 39.73 9.74
N ALA A 44 -34.81 39.01 10.46
CA ALA A 44 -35.18 38.04 11.51
C ALA A 44 -34.15 38.11 12.67
N GLY A 45 -34.61 38.01 13.92
CA GLY A 45 -33.79 38.26 15.12
C GLY A 45 -33.08 37.03 15.72
N PRO A 46 -32.13 37.23 16.66
CA PRO A 46 -31.36 36.16 17.26
C PRO A 46 -32.07 35.50 18.47
N PRO A 47 -31.94 34.17 18.67
CA PRO A 47 -32.36 33.52 19.90
C PRO A 47 -31.33 33.67 21.03
N VAL A 48 -31.82 33.81 22.26
CA VAL A 48 -31.05 33.89 23.50
C VAL A 48 -31.07 32.54 24.22
N ASN A 49 -29.91 31.99 24.56
CA ASN A 49 -29.60 31.08 25.69
C ASN A 49 -28.23 30.39 25.46
N SER A 50 -27.49 29.90 26.46
CA SER A 50 -27.54 30.09 27.91
C SER A 50 -26.24 29.55 28.52
N ASN A 51 -25.61 30.28 29.43
CA ASN A 51 -24.49 29.79 30.24
C ASN A 51 -24.91 28.65 31.18
N PRO A 52 -24.05 27.64 31.38
CA PRO A 52 -23.88 27.04 32.70
C PRO A 52 -22.43 27.16 33.20
N ARG A 53 -22.28 27.62 34.45
CA ARG A 53 -21.02 27.49 35.21
C ARG A 53 -20.77 26.02 35.55
N PRO A 54 -19.51 25.56 35.58
CA PRO A 54 -19.06 24.53 36.52
C PRO A 54 -18.72 25.18 37.86
N THR A 55 -19.14 24.56 38.95
CA THR A 55 -18.77 24.92 40.33
C THR A 55 -17.39 24.37 40.69
N GLU A 56 -16.71 25.08 41.58
CA GLU A 56 -15.53 24.60 42.31
C GLU A 56 -15.79 23.24 42.96
N ASN A 57 -14.79 22.35 42.98
CA ASN A 57 -14.64 21.45 44.11
C ASN A 57 -13.16 21.12 44.34
N ALA A 58 -12.69 21.32 45.56
CA ALA A 58 -11.30 21.07 45.95
C ALA A 58 -11.09 19.61 46.36
N GLY A 59 -9.96 19.02 45.95
CA GLY A 59 -9.60 17.64 46.26
C GLY A 59 -8.10 17.48 46.50
N SER A 60 -7.62 17.94 47.66
CA SER A 60 -6.22 17.77 48.06
C SER A 60 -5.90 16.32 48.40
N GLY A 61 -4.88 15.74 47.78
CA GLY A 61 -4.41 14.38 48.06
C GLY A 61 -2.93 14.20 47.72
N GLY A 62 -2.04 14.75 48.56
CA GLY A 62 -0.60 14.53 48.43
C GLY A 62 -0.16 13.24 49.13
N ILE A 63 0.64 12.41 48.46
CA ILE A 63 1.45 11.36 49.09
C ILE A 63 2.88 11.46 48.52
N SER A 64 3.85 11.62 49.41
CA SER A 64 5.28 11.53 49.11
C SER A 64 5.72 10.06 49.04
N GLY A 65 6.50 9.70 48.02
CA GLY A 65 7.18 8.40 47.92
C GLY A 65 8.63 8.61 47.49
N THR A 66 9.57 8.33 48.40
CA THR A 66 11.01 8.52 48.24
C THR A 66 11.73 7.27 47.75
N GLU A 67 12.83 7.48 47.01
CA GLU A 67 14.04 6.64 46.92
C GLU A 67 13.90 5.16 46.47
N ASN A 68 14.63 4.81 45.40
CA ASN A 68 15.87 4.01 45.51
C ASN A 68 16.55 3.81 44.14
N GLU A 69 17.78 4.28 43.97
CA GLU A 69 18.76 3.67 43.07
C GLU A 69 19.29 2.37 43.70
N PRO A 70 19.82 1.41 42.92
CA PRO A 70 21.28 1.42 42.72
C PRO A 70 21.75 0.87 41.36
N ALA A 71 22.57 1.64 40.63
CA ALA A 71 23.35 1.13 39.50
C ALA A 71 24.83 0.94 39.89
N ARG A 72 25.34 -0.29 39.74
CA ARG A 72 26.72 -0.66 40.11
C ARG A 72 27.74 -0.34 39.02
N SER A 73 28.91 0.12 39.45
CA SER A 73 30.15 0.14 38.65
C SER A 73 30.58 -1.28 38.22
N GLY A 74 31.13 -1.41 37.01
CA GLY A 74 31.58 -2.68 36.44
C GLY A 74 32.45 -2.51 35.18
N THR A 75 33.63 -1.91 35.32
CA THR A 75 34.64 -1.82 34.25
C THR A 75 35.32 -3.17 33.98
N ALA A 76 35.45 -3.56 32.71
CA ALA A 76 36.45 -4.53 32.26
C ALA A 76 36.85 -4.28 30.80
N GLU A 77 38.08 -3.79 30.59
CA GLU A 77 38.76 -3.87 29.30
C GLU A 77 39.26 -5.31 29.07
N THR A 78 39.19 -5.81 27.83
CA THR A 78 40.14 -6.83 27.33
C THR A 78 40.47 -6.59 25.86
N SER A 79 41.73 -6.84 25.50
CA SER A 79 42.40 -6.31 24.30
C SER A 79 42.21 -7.12 23.01
N ARG A 80 42.62 -6.50 21.89
CA ARG A 80 42.75 -7.09 20.55
C ARG A 80 43.95 -8.06 20.43
N THR A 81 43.73 -9.15 19.69
CA THR A 81 44.66 -10.11 19.02
C THR A 81 43.75 -11.11 18.26
N ASP A 82 43.94 -11.56 17.02
CA ASP A 82 44.93 -11.36 15.94
C ASP A 82 44.17 -11.50 14.58
N ASP A 83 44.52 -10.84 13.46
CA ASP A 83 45.57 -11.09 12.45
C ASP A 83 45.33 -12.29 11.48
N ALA A 84 45.68 -12.12 10.19
CA ALA A 84 45.58 -13.06 9.04
C ALA A 84 44.20 -13.70 8.71
N ARG A 85 43.57 -13.40 7.57
CA ARG A 85 43.85 -13.95 6.21
C ARG A 85 43.93 -15.48 6.11
N ASP A 86 42.86 -16.12 5.61
CA ASP A 86 42.99 -17.04 4.47
C ASP A 86 41.66 -17.24 3.73
N SER A 87 41.75 -17.47 2.42
CA SER A 87 40.60 -17.79 1.55
C SER A 87 40.54 -19.31 1.30
N PRO A 88 39.35 -19.91 1.14
CA PRO A 88 39.22 -21.15 0.40
C PRO A 88 38.54 -20.95 -0.96
N SER A 89 39.23 -21.37 -2.00
CA SER A 89 38.75 -21.47 -3.37
C SER A 89 37.71 -22.60 -3.57
N GLY A 90 36.77 -22.33 -4.49
CA GLY A 90 35.93 -23.26 -5.26
C GLY A 90 35.95 -24.76 -4.97
N ALA A 91 34.77 -25.29 -4.65
CA ALA A 91 34.41 -26.68 -4.84
C ALA A 91 33.43 -26.80 -6.02
N GLN A 92 33.77 -27.61 -7.02
CA GLN A 92 32.90 -27.90 -8.16
C GLN A 92 31.78 -28.86 -7.74
N ALA A 93 30.53 -28.53 -8.07
CA ALA A 93 29.41 -29.45 -7.88
C ALA A 93 29.53 -30.63 -8.87
N GLN A 94 29.80 -31.84 -8.37
CA GLN A 94 29.68 -33.07 -9.15
C GLN A 94 28.22 -33.52 -9.19
N THR A 95 27.66 -33.59 -10.39
CA THR A 95 26.37 -34.22 -10.66
C THR A 95 26.51 -35.75 -10.68
N GLY A 96 25.96 -36.44 -9.68
CA GLY A 96 25.55 -37.84 -9.80
C GLY A 96 24.01 -37.88 -9.96
N ALA A 97 23.42 -38.39 -11.04
CA ALA A 97 23.50 -39.73 -11.64
C ALA A 97 22.57 -40.75 -10.95
N ASP A 98 21.44 -40.99 -11.63
CA ASP A 98 20.49 -42.11 -11.55
C ASP A 98 20.46 -43.02 -10.30
N ALA A 99 19.36 -42.92 -9.56
CA ALA A 99 18.86 -44.00 -8.71
C ALA A 99 17.52 -44.51 -9.27
N SER A 100 17.50 -45.73 -9.81
CA SER A 100 16.24 -46.41 -10.15
C SER A 100 15.48 -46.82 -8.88
N PRO A 101 14.13 -46.81 -8.88
CA PRO A 101 13.34 -47.18 -7.71
C PRO A 101 13.46 -48.68 -7.41
N GLY A 102 14.14 -49.00 -6.30
CA GLY A 102 14.28 -50.36 -5.79
C GLY A 102 13.02 -50.86 -5.08
N SER A 103 12.62 -52.09 -5.37
CA SER A 103 11.42 -52.74 -4.84
C SER A 103 11.50 -53.09 -3.35
N GLY A 104 10.34 -53.09 -2.68
CA GLY A 104 10.12 -53.88 -1.45
C GLY A 104 10.28 -53.15 -0.11
N ARG A 105 9.43 -52.15 0.16
CA ARG A 105 9.20 -51.69 1.55
C ARG A 105 8.55 -52.85 2.31
N ALA A 106 9.17 -53.30 3.42
CA ALA A 106 8.50 -54.23 4.32
C ALA A 106 7.22 -53.56 4.86
N PRO A 107 6.09 -54.29 5.00
CA PRO A 107 4.87 -53.69 5.52
C PRO A 107 5.16 -53.09 6.90
N ARG A 108 4.95 -51.78 7.05
CA ARG A 108 4.96 -51.11 8.36
C ARG A 108 4.05 -51.92 9.28
N GLN A 109 4.47 -52.18 10.51
CA GLN A 109 3.49 -52.38 11.56
C GLN A 109 2.80 -51.03 11.73
N THR A 110 1.62 -50.88 11.13
CA THR A 110 0.67 -49.86 11.54
C THR A 110 0.48 -50.04 13.05
N VAL A 111 0.88 -49.04 13.82
CA VAL A 111 0.37 -48.89 15.17
C VAL A 111 -1.12 -48.67 14.97
N GLU A 112 -1.95 -49.65 15.35
CA GLU A 112 -3.39 -49.42 15.39
C GLU A 112 -3.61 -48.23 16.36
N PRO A 113 -4.35 -47.18 15.95
CA PRO A 113 -4.70 -46.10 16.88
C PRO A 113 -5.38 -46.72 18.11
N GLU A 114 -5.19 -46.15 19.31
CA GLU A 114 -5.47 -46.80 20.61
C GLU A 114 -6.95 -47.24 20.83
N THR A 115 -7.37 -48.30 20.15
CA THR A 115 -8.51 -49.21 20.38
C THR A 115 -9.91 -48.62 20.61
N GLY A 116 -10.08 -47.30 20.53
CA GLY A 116 -11.37 -46.63 20.34
C GLY A 116 -11.63 -46.41 18.86
N ALA A 117 -12.73 -46.95 18.33
CA ALA A 117 -13.21 -46.60 17.00
C ALA A 117 -13.70 -45.13 17.02
N SER A 118 -12.85 -44.19 16.58
CA SER A 118 -13.26 -42.80 16.37
C SER A 118 -14.22 -42.76 15.18
N PRO A 119 -15.46 -42.25 15.32
CA PRO A 119 -16.39 -42.10 14.20
C PRO A 119 -15.82 -41.30 13.03
N THR A 120 -14.90 -40.36 13.31
CA THR A 120 -14.17 -39.60 12.30
C THR A 120 -13.18 -40.46 11.52
N PHE A 121 -12.41 -41.31 12.20
CA PHE A 121 -11.50 -42.24 11.55
C PHE A 121 -12.27 -43.23 10.67
N ASP A 122 -13.38 -43.78 11.18
CA ASP A 122 -14.23 -44.71 10.44
C ASP A 122 -14.87 -44.02 9.21
N ALA A 123 -15.31 -42.77 9.34
CA ALA A 123 -15.86 -41.98 8.23
C ALA A 123 -14.88 -41.89 7.03
N TYR A 124 -13.60 -41.61 7.27
CA TYR A 124 -12.58 -41.66 6.23
C TYR A 124 -12.23 -43.09 5.79
N ARG A 125 -12.03 -43.98 6.76
CA ARG A 125 -11.48 -45.32 6.53
C ARG A 125 -12.43 -46.23 5.74
N ASN A 126 -13.75 -46.06 5.88
CA ASN A 126 -14.75 -46.96 5.32
C ASN A 126 -14.78 -46.99 3.77
N SER A 127 -14.52 -45.87 3.09
CA SER A 127 -14.43 -45.81 1.62
C SER A 127 -12.99 -45.75 1.09
N ALA A 128 -12.00 -45.44 1.94
CA ALA A 128 -10.59 -45.44 1.57
C ALA A 128 -10.05 -46.85 1.26
N PHE A 129 -9.18 -46.97 0.25
CA PHE A 129 -8.47 -48.21 -0.04
C PHE A 129 -7.04 -48.26 0.50
N GLU A 130 -6.45 -47.10 0.83
CA GLU A 130 -5.11 -46.96 1.40
C GLU A 130 -5.10 -45.90 2.52
N TYR A 131 -4.18 -46.02 3.47
CA TYR A 131 -4.02 -45.14 4.63
C TYR A 131 -2.59 -45.26 5.19
N ASN A 132 -1.95 -44.16 5.61
CA ASN A 132 -0.52 -44.17 5.98
C ASN A 132 -0.17 -44.25 7.49
N GLY A 133 -1.10 -43.94 8.39
CA GLY A 133 -0.87 -43.97 9.85
C GLY A 133 -0.37 -42.67 10.48
N VAL A 134 -0.08 -41.62 9.71
CA VAL A 134 0.70 -40.47 10.18
C VAL A 134 -0.20 -39.36 10.73
N SER A 135 -0.55 -39.48 12.02
CA SER A 135 -1.38 -38.53 12.79
C SER A 135 -0.53 -37.53 13.60
N ASP A 136 -1.14 -36.45 14.08
CA ASP A 136 -0.56 -35.48 15.02
C ASP A 136 0.08 -36.15 16.25
N LEU A 137 -0.50 -37.26 16.73
CA LEU A 137 0.06 -38.11 17.77
C LEU A 137 1.36 -38.81 17.32
N SER A 138 1.41 -39.40 16.11
CA SER A 138 2.64 -40.04 15.59
C SER A 138 3.72 -38.98 15.30
N LEU A 139 3.32 -37.81 14.79
CA LEU A 139 4.20 -36.66 14.54
C LEU A 139 4.74 -36.07 15.86
N SER A 140 3.94 -35.98 16.91
CA SER A 140 4.38 -35.56 18.26
C SER A 140 5.36 -36.57 18.87
N GLN A 141 5.12 -37.88 18.68
CA GLN A 141 6.06 -38.94 19.08
C GLN A 141 7.38 -38.83 18.29
N ALA A 142 7.33 -38.58 16.98
CA ALA A 142 8.50 -38.36 16.12
C ALA A 142 9.31 -37.12 16.56
N ALA A 143 8.63 -36.03 16.92
CA ALA A 143 9.23 -34.84 17.52
C ALA A 143 9.85 -35.11 18.91
N GLY A 144 9.50 -36.22 19.56
CA GLY A 144 9.97 -36.56 20.91
C GLY A 144 9.43 -35.64 22.00
N GLN A 145 8.30 -34.99 21.74
CA GLN A 145 7.62 -34.06 22.65
C GLN A 145 6.12 -34.37 22.60
N PRO A 146 5.49 -34.84 23.71
CA PRO A 146 4.05 -35.04 23.78
C PRO A 146 3.28 -33.79 23.35
N ASP A 147 2.21 -33.99 22.59
CA ASP A 147 1.28 -32.95 22.11
C ASP A 147 1.93 -31.79 21.32
N SER A 148 3.19 -31.89 20.89
CA SER A 148 3.90 -30.80 20.21
C SER A 148 3.35 -30.45 18.83
N MET A 149 2.75 -31.43 18.15
CA MET A 149 2.07 -31.27 16.86
C MET A 149 0.54 -31.22 16.99
N LYS A 150 0.02 -31.34 18.22
CA LYS A 150 -1.39 -31.20 18.52
C LYS A 150 -1.81 -29.74 18.31
N ASP A 151 -3.03 -29.55 17.81
CA ASP A 151 -3.60 -28.21 17.54
C ASP A 151 -2.75 -27.42 16.49
N LYS A 152 -2.00 -28.13 15.62
CA LYS A 152 -1.19 -27.59 14.50
C LYS A 152 -1.76 -27.90 13.13
N CYS A 153 -3.08 -28.06 13.03
CA CYS A 153 -3.73 -28.64 11.86
C CYS A 153 -3.46 -27.86 10.57
N ALA A 154 -3.68 -26.53 10.57
CA ALA A 154 -3.41 -25.66 9.42
C ALA A 154 -1.93 -25.61 9.05
N GLY A 155 -1.02 -25.61 10.04
CA GLY A 155 0.42 -25.66 9.82
C GLY A 155 0.88 -26.97 9.19
N LEU A 156 0.34 -28.10 9.64
CA LEU A 156 0.64 -29.43 9.08
C LEU A 156 0.08 -29.59 7.66
N VAL A 157 -1.14 -29.10 7.39
CA VAL A 157 -1.73 -29.05 6.04
C VAL A 157 -0.90 -28.18 5.11
N SER A 158 -0.49 -26.98 5.54
CA SER A 158 0.36 -26.07 4.76
C SER A 158 1.69 -26.73 4.39
N VAL A 159 2.41 -27.30 5.36
CA VAL A 159 3.71 -27.93 5.11
C VAL A 159 3.59 -29.18 4.22
N ALA A 160 2.49 -29.93 4.30
CA ALA A 160 2.24 -31.05 3.40
C ALA A 160 1.98 -30.56 1.96
N LEU A 161 1.16 -29.54 1.77
CA LEU A 161 0.87 -28.94 0.47
C LEU A 161 2.11 -28.27 -0.15
N GLU A 162 2.89 -27.54 0.63
CA GLU A 162 4.17 -26.95 0.22
C GLU A 162 5.20 -28.00 -0.23
N ASP A 163 5.20 -29.18 0.41
CA ASP A 163 6.08 -30.28 0.01
C ASP A 163 5.64 -30.92 -1.32
N VAL A 164 4.34 -31.04 -1.59
CA VAL A 164 3.85 -31.55 -2.89
C VAL A 164 4.00 -30.51 -4.00
N ALA A 165 3.56 -29.27 -3.78
CA ALA A 165 3.68 -28.17 -4.74
C ALA A 165 5.15 -27.87 -5.10
N GLY A 166 6.04 -27.91 -4.09
CA GLY A 166 7.48 -27.79 -4.27
C GLY A 166 8.18 -29.01 -4.90
N ASN A 167 7.43 -30.06 -5.30
CA ASN A 167 7.94 -31.33 -5.85
C ASN A 167 8.94 -32.07 -4.91
N LYS A 168 8.87 -31.83 -3.60
CA LYS A 168 9.63 -32.59 -2.59
C LYS A 168 8.95 -33.93 -2.28
N ALA A 169 7.63 -33.99 -2.47
CA ALA A 169 6.81 -35.20 -2.43
C ALA A 169 5.92 -35.28 -3.69
N PRO A 170 5.60 -36.49 -4.21
CA PRO A 170 4.65 -36.66 -5.31
C PRO A 170 3.19 -36.52 -4.87
N ASP A 171 2.88 -36.80 -3.60
CA ASP A 171 1.52 -36.82 -3.05
C ASP A 171 1.48 -36.55 -1.53
N LEU A 172 0.28 -36.31 -0.99
CA LEU A 172 0.04 -36.01 0.44
C LEU A 172 0.51 -37.15 1.37
N MET A 173 0.32 -38.41 0.98
CA MET A 173 0.77 -39.57 1.75
C MET A 173 2.30 -39.61 1.89
N THR A 174 3.04 -39.26 0.83
CA THR A 174 4.50 -39.17 0.86
C THR A 174 4.99 -37.90 1.57
N ALA A 175 4.27 -36.77 1.42
CA ALA A 175 4.60 -35.53 2.12
C ALA A 175 4.53 -35.69 3.64
N THR A 176 3.47 -36.32 4.14
CA THR A 176 3.28 -36.59 5.58
C THR A 176 4.27 -37.62 6.12
N ASP A 177 4.58 -38.69 5.37
CA ASP A 177 5.72 -39.58 5.65
C ASP A 177 7.05 -38.80 5.75
N GLY A 178 7.22 -37.78 4.90
CA GLY A 178 8.38 -36.87 4.90
C GLY A 178 8.45 -35.98 6.14
N ILE A 179 7.32 -35.44 6.61
CA ILE A 179 7.25 -34.65 7.86
C ILE A 179 7.62 -35.55 9.06
N GLU A 180 7.06 -36.75 9.16
CA GLU A 180 7.37 -37.72 10.23
C GLU A 180 8.86 -38.07 10.25
N ALA A 181 9.47 -38.30 9.08
CA ALA A 181 10.89 -38.59 8.95
C ALA A 181 11.79 -37.41 9.38
N ARG A 182 11.41 -36.17 9.03
CA ARG A 182 12.16 -34.95 9.42
C ARG A 182 12.04 -34.64 10.91
N LEU A 183 10.88 -34.89 11.53
CA LEU A 183 10.70 -34.78 12.98
C LEU A 183 11.49 -35.87 13.72
N SER A 184 11.45 -37.11 13.22
CA SER A 184 12.20 -38.24 13.79
C SER A 184 13.70 -37.97 13.82
N ASN A 185 14.27 -37.37 12.76
CA ASN A 185 15.70 -37.05 12.66
C ASN A 185 16.09 -35.84 13.55
N PRO A 186 16.97 -36.02 14.57
CA PRO A 186 17.38 -34.93 15.46
C PRO A 186 18.01 -33.71 14.77
N GLN A 187 18.58 -33.87 13.57
CA GLN A 187 19.22 -32.77 12.83
C GLN A 187 18.22 -31.81 12.17
N THR A 188 17.03 -32.31 11.78
CA THR A 188 15.99 -31.55 11.07
C THR A 188 14.77 -31.26 11.93
N ARG A 189 14.64 -31.93 13.08
CA ARG A 189 13.50 -31.86 13.99
C ARG A 189 13.10 -30.44 14.36
N GLN A 190 14.00 -29.67 14.97
CA GLN A 190 13.65 -28.34 15.48
C GLN A 190 13.22 -27.41 14.35
N ALA A 191 13.98 -27.37 13.25
CA ALA A 191 13.61 -26.59 12.06
C ALA A 191 12.25 -27.00 11.47
N THR A 192 11.86 -28.28 11.59
CA THR A 192 10.54 -28.76 11.14
C THR A 192 9.43 -28.34 12.12
N ILE A 193 9.69 -28.38 13.43
CA ILE A 193 8.78 -27.85 14.47
C ILE A 193 8.56 -26.35 14.27
N ASP A 194 9.64 -25.59 14.07
CA ASP A 194 9.61 -24.14 13.84
C ASP A 194 8.85 -23.81 12.55
N HIS A 195 9.05 -24.59 11.48
CA HIS A 195 8.34 -24.44 10.22
C HIS A 195 6.84 -24.73 10.32
N VAL A 196 6.45 -25.81 10.99
CA VAL A 196 5.03 -26.14 11.25
C VAL A 196 4.37 -25.08 12.14
N ASN A 197 5.06 -24.55 13.16
CA ASN A 197 4.55 -23.48 13.99
C ASN A 197 4.39 -22.15 13.22
N ALA A 198 5.36 -21.78 12.39
CA ALA A 198 5.26 -20.60 11.54
C ALA A 198 4.15 -20.73 10.48
N ALA A 199 3.98 -21.92 9.92
CA ALA A 199 2.87 -22.22 9.01
C ALA A 199 1.52 -22.24 9.74
N GLN A 200 1.46 -22.73 10.99
CA GLN A 200 0.24 -22.66 11.81
C GLN A 200 -0.15 -21.21 12.09
N GLU A 201 0.77 -20.37 12.57
CA GLU A 201 0.45 -18.97 12.90
C GLU A 201 -0.02 -18.19 11.67
N ARG A 202 0.59 -18.40 10.50
CA ARG A 202 0.16 -17.79 9.23
C ARG A 202 -1.22 -18.26 8.76
N ASN A 203 -1.60 -19.51 9.01
CA ASN A 203 -2.79 -20.14 8.45
C ASN A 203 -3.90 -20.45 9.48
N ARG A 204 -3.78 -20.00 10.74
CA ARG A 204 -4.68 -20.38 11.85
C ARG A 204 -6.14 -19.96 11.67
N TYR A 205 -6.38 -18.93 10.85
CA TYR A 205 -7.70 -18.28 10.71
C TYR A 205 -8.22 -18.25 9.27
N ALA A 206 -7.33 -18.32 8.27
CA ALA A 206 -7.61 -18.54 6.86
C ALA A 206 -6.39 -19.23 6.24
N PHE A 207 -6.60 -20.10 5.27
CA PHE A 207 -5.52 -20.85 4.65
C PHE A 207 -4.89 -20.04 3.50
N ASN A 208 -3.86 -19.27 3.85
CA ASN A 208 -3.21 -18.27 3.01
C ASN A 208 -1.88 -18.77 2.40
N ALA A 209 -1.74 -20.08 2.18
CA ALA A 209 -0.47 -20.67 1.75
C ALA A 209 -0.16 -20.36 0.27
N ASP A 210 0.95 -19.64 0.04
CA ASP A 210 1.46 -19.36 -1.30
C ASP A 210 2.19 -20.59 -1.88
N LEU A 211 1.43 -21.45 -2.56
CA LEU A 211 1.94 -22.73 -3.09
C LEU A 211 2.69 -22.56 -4.43
N PRO A 212 3.96 -22.98 -4.55
CA PRO A 212 4.74 -22.82 -5.78
C PRO A 212 4.09 -23.49 -7.00
N GLY A 213 3.85 -22.73 -8.06
CA GLY A 213 3.23 -23.24 -9.28
C GLY A 213 1.69 -23.30 -9.24
N TYR A 214 1.06 -22.81 -8.17
CA TYR A 214 -0.40 -22.81 -7.99
C TYR A 214 -0.97 -21.40 -7.86
N GLU A 215 -2.19 -21.20 -8.36
CA GLU A 215 -3.00 -20.01 -8.08
C GLU A 215 -4.09 -20.35 -7.05
N ALA A 216 -4.07 -19.66 -5.91
CA ALA A 216 -5.08 -19.78 -4.86
C ALA A 216 -6.37 -19.03 -5.25
N ARG A 217 -7.52 -19.62 -4.94
CA ARG A 217 -8.84 -19.08 -5.25
C ARG A 217 -9.83 -19.37 -4.11
N PRO A 218 -10.69 -18.40 -3.75
CA PRO A 218 -11.77 -18.66 -2.80
C PRO A 218 -12.75 -19.69 -3.38
N GLY A 219 -13.20 -20.62 -2.54
CA GLY A 219 -14.36 -21.46 -2.79
C GLY A 219 -15.61 -20.89 -2.11
N GLU A 220 -16.57 -21.76 -1.80
CA GLU A 220 -17.76 -21.41 -1.02
C GLU A 220 -17.49 -21.38 0.49
N ASP A 221 -18.23 -20.49 1.15
CA ASP A 221 -18.31 -20.28 2.60
C ASP A 221 -19.57 -20.92 3.19
N ASP A 222 -19.60 -21.09 4.53
CA ASP A 222 -20.79 -21.51 5.30
C ASP A 222 -21.50 -22.78 4.77
N LEU A 223 -20.74 -23.77 4.27
CA LEU A 223 -21.28 -25.04 3.80
C LEU A 223 -21.77 -25.87 5.00
N THR A 224 -23.07 -25.81 5.30
CA THR A 224 -23.68 -26.43 6.50
C THR A 224 -24.06 -27.91 6.35
N ASP A 225 -23.86 -28.53 5.19
CA ASP A 225 -24.19 -29.94 4.94
C ASP A 225 -23.05 -30.67 4.18
N GLY A 226 -22.85 -31.95 4.52
CA GLY A 226 -21.84 -32.80 3.88
C GLY A 226 -22.13 -33.16 2.43
N HIS A 227 -23.33 -32.91 1.91
CA HIS A 227 -23.66 -32.95 0.49
C HIS A 227 -23.29 -31.64 -0.21
N ASP A 228 -23.54 -30.48 0.40
CA ASP A 228 -23.19 -29.18 -0.19
C ASP A 228 -21.68 -29.08 -0.43
N LEU A 229 -20.87 -29.50 0.55
CA LEU A 229 -19.40 -29.61 0.41
C LEU A 229 -18.99 -30.52 -0.76
N VAL A 230 -19.64 -31.67 -0.92
CA VAL A 230 -19.31 -32.63 -1.99
C VAL A 230 -19.80 -32.16 -3.35
N ASP A 231 -20.94 -31.48 -3.42
CA ASP A 231 -21.50 -30.94 -4.66
C ASP A 231 -20.68 -29.73 -5.15
N GLU A 232 -20.18 -28.90 -4.25
CA GLU A 232 -19.23 -27.82 -4.57
C GLU A 232 -17.88 -28.40 -5.03
N MET A 233 -17.26 -29.30 -4.27
CA MET A 233 -16.02 -29.97 -4.72
C MET A 233 -16.20 -30.71 -6.06
N ARG A 234 -17.40 -31.26 -6.32
CA ARG A 234 -17.75 -31.86 -7.62
C ARG A 234 -17.76 -30.81 -8.72
N SER A 235 -18.44 -29.68 -8.50
CA SER A 235 -18.47 -28.54 -9.43
C SER A 235 -17.05 -28.12 -9.80
N GLN A 236 -16.22 -27.88 -8.78
CA GLN A 236 -14.87 -27.33 -8.94
C GLN A 236 -13.87 -28.32 -9.55
N PHE A 237 -13.92 -29.62 -9.24
CA PHE A 237 -13.05 -30.60 -9.92
C PHE A 237 -13.57 -31.07 -11.29
N SER A 238 -14.87 -30.96 -11.57
CA SER A 238 -15.43 -31.41 -12.86
C SER A 238 -15.09 -30.52 -14.05
N THR A 239 -14.72 -29.26 -13.80
CA THR A 239 -14.45 -28.26 -14.83
C THR A 239 -13.01 -27.76 -14.82
N ARG A 240 -12.55 -27.27 -15.98
CA ARG A 240 -11.34 -26.44 -16.05
C ARG A 240 -11.76 -25.00 -15.85
N HIS A 241 -11.02 -24.26 -15.04
CA HIS A 241 -11.34 -22.89 -14.66
C HIS A 241 -10.52 -21.91 -15.47
N THR A 242 -11.14 -20.81 -15.91
CA THR A 242 -10.44 -19.74 -16.63
C THR A 242 -9.30 -19.18 -15.78
N SER A 243 -8.08 -19.08 -16.34
CA SER A 243 -6.92 -18.46 -15.70
C SER A 243 -7.19 -16.99 -15.40
N SER A 244 -6.55 -16.38 -14.38
CA SER A 244 -6.86 -14.99 -13.99
C SER A 244 -6.48 -13.93 -15.05
N ASP A 245 -5.67 -14.28 -16.05
CA ASP A 245 -5.40 -13.46 -17.25
C ASP A 245 -6.44 -13.64 -18.38
N ALA A 246 -7.40 -14.55 -18.20
CA ALA A 246 -8.43 -14.98 -19.15
C ALA A 246 -7.92 -15.58 -20.47
N ARG A 247 -6.64 -15.99 -20.56
CA ARG A 247 -6.02 -16.50 -21.80
C ARG A 247 -6.14 -18.01 -21.99
N GLY A 248 -6.48 -18.72 -20.92
CA GLY A 248 -6.62 -20.17 -20.94
C GLY A 248 -7.40 -20.70 -19.77
N SER A 249 -7.22 -21.98 -19.49
CA SER A 249 -7.84 -22.68 -18.39
C SER A 249 -6.88 -23.61 -17.66
N GLU A 250 -7.13 -23.80 -16.38
CA GLU A 250 -6.34 -24.60 -15.43
C GLU A 250 -7.25 -25.58 -14.70
N GLU A 251 -6.68 -26.68 -14.19
CA GLU A 251 -7.39 -27.66 -13.37
C GLU A 251 -7.03 -27.44 -11.90
N TYR A 252 -8.04 -27.46 -11.03
CA TYR A 252 -7.80 -27.47 -9.59
C TYR A 252 -7.32 -28.88 -9.20
N THR A 253 -6.15 -28.96 -8.56
CA THR A 253 -5.58 -30.24 -8.10
C THR A 253 -5.41 -30.33 -6.58
N PHE A 254 -5.61 -29.22 -5.86
CA PHE A 254 -5.93 -29.26 -4.43
C PHE A 254 -7.21 -28.50 -4.10
N ALA A 255 -7.84 -28.96 -3.01
CA ALA A 255 -8.75 -28.18 -2.20
C ALA A 255 -8.24 -28.21 -0.75
N GLU A 256 -8.25 -27.08 -0.07
CA GLU A 256 -8.24 -27.01 1.39
C GLU A 256 -9.69 -26.90 1.87
N VAL A 257 -9.99 -27.52 3.00
CA VAL A 257 -11.30 -27.48 3.64
C VAL A 257 -11.11 -27.15 5.12
N THR A 258 -11.51 -25.94 5.49
CA THR A 258 -11.53 -25.48 6.88
C THR A 258 -12.87 -25.85 7.50
N LEU A 259 -12.85 -26.59 8.62
CA LEU A 259 -14.05 -27.05 9.34
C LEU A 259 -14.29 -26.23 10.62
N GLU A 260 -15.50 -25.68 10.77
CA GLU A 260 -15.95 -25.12 12.05
C GLU A 260 -16.54 -26.23 12.93
N LEU A 261 -16.08 -26.33 14.17
CA LEU A 261 -16.49 -27.39 15.11
C LEU A 261 -17.19 -26.78 16.33
N ALA A 262 -18.33 -27.35 16.74
CA ALA A 262 -19.25 -26.70 17.70
C ALA A 262 -18.64 -26.38 19.08
N HIS A 263 -17.59 -27.10 19.50
CA HIS A 263 -16.92 -26.91 20.79
C HIS A 263 -15.40 -26.65 20.70
N SER A 264 -14.86 -26.25 19.54
CA SER A 264 -13.42 -25.94 19.42
C SER A 264 -12.97 -24.63 20.09
N GLY A 265 -13.92 -23.80 20.55
CA GLY A 265 -13.60 -22.49 21.12
C GLY A 265 -13.18 -21.44 20.08
N GLY A 266 -13.48 -21.68 18.79
CA GLY A 266 -13.14 -20.78 17.68
C GLY A 266 -11.84 -21.11 16.94
N GLU A 267 -11.22 -22.26 17.26
CA GLU A 267 -10.16 -22.85 16.44
C GLU A 267 -10.78 -23.71 15.34
N ASP A 268 -10.39 -23.49 14.09
CA ASP A 268 -10.92 -24.26 12.97
C ASP A 268 -10.01 -25.46 12.69
N HIS A 269 -10.58 -26.57 12.21
CA HIS A 269 -9.81 -27.74 11.82
C HIS A 269 -9.61 -27.79 10.31
N ALA A 270 -8.36 -27.64 9.86
CA ALA A 270 -8.01 -27.70 8.44
C ALA A 270 -7.74 -29.15 8.00
N ILE A 271 -8.33 -29.54 6.87
CA ILE A 271 -7.99 -30.75 6.11
C ILE A 271 -7.69 -30.37 4.65
N THR A 272 -7.03 -31.25 3.89
CA THR A 272 -6.83 -31.00 2.45
C THR A 272 -7.07 -32.24 1.61
N VAL A 273 -7.54 -32.01 0.38
CA VAL A 273 -7.75 -33.01 -0.66
C VAL A 273 -6.85 -32.71 -1.85
N GLN A 274 -6.12 -33.72 -2.29
CA GLN A 274 -5.38 -33.73 -3.56
C GLN A 274 -6.12 -34.60 -4.59
N ARG A 275 -6.34 -34.06 -5.78
CA ARG A 275 -6.75 -34.82 -6.97
C ARG A 275 -5.51 -35.37 -7.67
N LEU A 276 -5.41 -36.69 -7.76
CA LEU A 276 -4.29 -37.40 -8.36
C LEU A 276 -4.61 -37.77 -9.81
N HIS A 277 -3.59 -37.57 -10.66
CA HIS A 277 -3.59 -37.96 -12.06
C HIS A 277 -4.78 -37.36 -12.86
N PRO A 278 -4.98 -36.03 -12.85
CA PRO A 278 -6.18 -35.40 -13.40
C PRO A 278 -6.48 -35.84 -14.84
N SER A 279 -7.71 -36.31 -15.05
CA SER A 279 -8.21 -36.71 -16.37
C SER A 279 -9.42 -35.88 -16.80
N ALA A 280 -9.88 -36.09 -18.04
CA ALA A 280 -11.14 -35.52 -18.52
C ALA A 280 -12.39 -36.10 -17.83
N ASN A 281 -12.24 -37.12 -16.99
CA ASN A 281 -13.32 -37.69 -16.19
C ASN A 281 -12.91 -37.76 -14.71
N TYR A 282 -13.06 -36.63 -14.02
CA TYR A 282 -12.74 -36.43 -12.60
C TYR A 282 -13.37 -37.50 -11.67
N GLU A 283 -14.49 -38.12 -12.05
CA GLU A 283 -15.17 -39.16 -11.27
C GLU A 283 -14.27 -40.39 -11.06
N ASN A 284 -13.43 -40.71 -12.05
CA ASN A 284 -12.55 -41.88 -12.06
C ASN A 284 -11.09 -41.55 -11.71
N ASP A 285 -10.79 -40.30 -11.36
CA ASP A 285 -9.47 -39.91 -10.88
C ASP A 285 -9.26 -40.44 -9.45
N GLU A 286 -8.01 -40.63 -9.05
CA GLU A 286 -7.70 -40.98 -7.66
C GLU A 286 -7.66 -39.70 -6.80
N TYR A 287 -7.94 -39.84 -5.51
CA TYR A 287 -7.90 -38.73 -4.56
C TYR A 287 -7.14 -39.13 -3.30
N GLN A 288 -6.41 -38.19 -2.72
CA GLN A 288 -5.91 -38.30 -1.36
C GLN A 288 -6.54 -37.22 -0.48
N LEU A 289 -6.89 -37.59 0.75
CA LEU A 289 -7.31 -36.65 1.80
C LEU A 289 -6.28 -36.74 2.93
N TYR A 290 -5.79 -35.60 3.39
CA TYR A 290 -4.98 -35.51 4.60
C TYR A 290 -5.74 -34.76 5.69
N ASP A 291 -5.90 -35.43 6.83
CA ASP A 291 -6.39 -34.86 8.07
C ASP A 291 -5.28 -35.02 9.13
N PRO A 292 -4.74 -33.93 9.69
CA PRO A 292 -3.69 -33.99 10.71
C PRO A 292 -3.99 -34.92 11.90
N ASN A 293 -5.25 -35.03 12.35
CA ASN A 293 -5.59 -35.83 13.54
C ASN A 293 -5.60 -37.33 13.26
N TYR A 294 -5.72 -37.74 11.99
CA TYR A 294 -5.94 -39.13 11.62
C TYR A 294 -4.91 -39.66 10.62
N GLY A 295 -4.38 -38.83 9.73
CA GLY A 295 -3.38 -39.15 8.70
C GLY A 295 -3.92 -39.01 7.27
N ALA A 296 -3.18 -39.55 6.31
CA ALA A 296 -3.53 -39.45 4.90
C ALA A 296 -4.19 -40.74 4.37
N PHE A 297 -5.30 -40.56 3.64
CA PHE A 297 -6.18 -41.60 3.09
C PHE A 297 -6.25 -41.51 1.57
N ARG A 298 -6.45 -42.63 0.87
CA ARG A 298 -6.53 -42.69 -0.60
C ARG A 298 -7.83 -43.34 -1.09
N TYR A 299 -8.42 -42.75 -2.13
CA TYR A 299 -9.71 -43.12 -2.74
C TYR A 299 -9.55 -43.33 -4.25
N ARG A 300 -10.27 -44.29 -4.83
CA ARG A 300 -10.15 -44.67 -6.27
C ARG A 300 -11.03 -43.85 -7.22
N SER A 301 -11.90 -43.02 -6.66
CA SER A 301 -12.90 -42.26 -7.39
C SER A 301 -13.36 -41.09 -6.55
N PHE A 302 -13.95 -40.08 -7.21
CA PHE A 302 -14.56 -38.96 -6.51
C PHE A 302 -15.70 -39.41 -5.59
N ASP A 303 -16.52 -40.39 -6.01
CA ASP A 303 -17.60 -40.95 -5.18
C ASP A 303 -17.13 -41.54 -3.85
N GLN A 304 -15.93 -42.17 -3.82
CA GLN A 304 -15.37 -42.72 -2.59
C GLN A 304 -14.90 -41.62 -1.64
N LEU A 305 -14.27 -40.56 -2.17
CA LEU A 305 -13.92 -39.37 -1.41
C LEU A 305 -15.18 -38.65 -0.89
N GLY A 306 -16.17 -38.44 -1.75
CA GLY A 306 -17.43 -37.78 -1.40
C GLY A 306 -18.17 -38.52 -0.28
N GLY A 307 -18.25 -39.85 -0.37
CA GLY A 307 -18.80 -40.68 0.71
C GLY A 307 -18.06 -40.51 2.05
N ALA A 308 -16.74 -40.36 2.02
CA ALA A 308 -15.94 -40.08 3.23
C ALA A 308 -16.19 -38.67 3.78
N LEU A 309 -16.22 -37.65 2.92
CA LEU A 309 -16.48 -36.26 3.31
C LEU A 309 -17.89 -36.08 3.88
N THR A 310 -18.92 -36.60 3.22
CA THR A 310 -20.30 -36.57 3.73
C THR A 310 -20.43 -37.36 5.03
N SER A 311 -19.75 -38.51 5.19
CA SER A 311 -19.75 -39.24 6.46
C SER A 311 -19.02 -38.47 7.56
N MET A 312 -17.90 -37.82 7.24
CA MET A 312 -17.11 -37.04 8.19
C MET A 312 -17.89 -35.82 8.67
N PHE A 313 -18.54 -35.09 7.78
CA PHE A 313 -19.35 -33.93 8.15
C PHE A 313 -20.49 -34.34 9.10
N ASN A 314 -21.17 -35.45 8.79
CA ASN A 314 -22.35 -35.90 9.54
C ASN A 314 -22.04 -36.62 10.86
N THR A 315 -20.88 -37.28 11.00
CA THR A 315 -20.58 -38.12 12.17
C THR A 315 -19.19 -37.95 12.77
N GLY A 316 -18.32 -37.20 12.12
CA GLY A 316 -16.98 -36.89 12.59
C GLY A 316 -16.97 -35.89 13.73
N TYR A 317 -15.82 -35.77 14.39
CA TYR A 317 -15.57 -34.78 15.45
C TYR A 317 -16.56 -34.76 16.65
N PRO A 318 -17.15 -35.89 17.09
CA PRO A 318 -18.16 -35.87 18.15
C PRO A 318 -17.64 -35.31 19.48
N ASP A 319 -16.36 -35.55 19.80
CA ASP A 319 -15.70 -35.03 21.01
C ASP A 319 -15.48 -33.51 20.95
N LEU A 320 -15.52 -32.91 19.75
CA LEU A 320 -15.48 -31.47 19.51
C LEU A 320 -16.87 -30.91 19.11
N GLY A 321 -17.94 -31.69 19.29
CA GLY A 321 -19.32 -31.29 19.02
C GLY A 321 -19.86 -31.53 17.62
N GLY A 322 -19.07 -32.12 16.73
CA GLY A 322 -19.39 -32.27 15.31
C GLY A 322 -19.03 -31.04 14.47
N VAL A 323 -19.09 -31.23 13.14
CA VAL A 323 -18.91 -30.16 12.16
C VAL A 323 -20.20 -29.32 12.09
N VAL A 324 -20.05 -28.00 12.10
CA VAL A 324 -21.15 -27.03 12.01
C VAL A 324 -21.22 -26.42 10.62
N SER A 325 -20.06 -26.06 10.07
CA SER A 325 -19.90 -25.49 8.74
C SER A 325 -18.54 -25.92 8.16
N ALA A 326 -18.40 -25.79 6.84
CA ALA A 326 -17.12 -25.87 6.17
C ALA A 326 -16.92 -24.68 5.22
N ARG A 327 -15.66 -24.32 5.00
CA ARG A 327 -15.19 -23.39 3.97
C ARG A 327 -14.27 -24.15 3.04
N THR A 328 -14.23 -23.76 1.76
CA THR A 328 -13.29 -24.32 0.79
C THR A 328 -12.36 -23.27 0.19
N SER A 329 -11.11 -23.65 -0.06
CA SER A 329 -10.14 -22.87 -0.84
C SER A 329 -9.51 -23.78 -1.90
N TYR A 330 -9.41 -23.32 -3.14
CA TYR A 330 -8.96 -24.14 -4.26
C TYR A 330 -7.64 -23.65 -4.85
N PHE A 331 -6.83 -24.61 -5.34
CA PHE A 331 -5.53 -24.33 -5.92
C PHE A 331 -5.46 -24.83 -7.36
N ALA A 332 -5.46 -23.87 -8.29
CA ALA A 332 -5.32 -24.12 -9.72
C ALA A 332 -3.85 -24.47 -10.05
N ASP A 333 -3.62 -25.64 -10.62
CA ASP A 333 -2.28 -26.07 -11.01
C ASP A 333 -1.92 -25.47 -12.35
N THR A 334 -1.09 -24.43 -12.35
CA THR A 334 -0.70 -23.72 -13.57
C THR A 334 0.15 -24.57 -14.53
N ARG A 335 0.66 -25.73 -14.09
CA ARG A 335 1.30 -26.73 -14.97
C ARG A 335 0.28 -27.44 -15.87
N THR A 336 -1.01 -27.38 -15.52
CA THR A 336 -2.13 -27.88 -16.33
C THR A 336 -2.69 -26.83 -17.28
N TYR A 337 -2.12 -25.61 -17.33
CA TYR A 337 -2.60 -24.53 -18.19
C TYR A 337 -2.78 -25.00 -19.65
N ARG A 338 -3.96 -24.70 -20.23
CA ARG A 338 -4.21 -24.83 -21.67
C ARG A 338 -4.76 -23.51 -22.19
N PRO A 339 -4.16 -22.91 -23.24
CA PRO A 339 -4.72 -21.72 -23.87
C PRO A 339 -6.07 -22.05 -24.52
N TYR A 340 -6.91 -21.04 -24.71
CA TYR A 340 -8.08 -21.14 -25.57
C TYR A 340 -7.66 -21.18 -27.07
N ASP A 341 -8.51 -21.73 -27.93
CA ASP A 341 -8.17 -22.00 -29.35
C ASP A 341 -8.16 -20.72 -30.22
N ASP A 342 -6.98 -20.10 -30.23
CA ASP A 342 -6.41 -19.24 -31.28
C ASP A 342 -7.04 -17.83 -31.57
N THR A 343 -6.18 -16.92 -32.04
CA THR A 343 -6.46 -15.56 -32.61
C THR A 343 -6.85 -14.37 -31.73
N LEU A 344 -7.41 -14.51 -30.52
CA LEU A 344 -7.97 -13.33 -29.82
C LEU A 344 -6.98 -12.50 -28.99
N LEU A 345 -5.84 -13.04 -28.56
CA LEU A 345 -4.93 -12.37 -27.62
C LEU A 345 -3.45 -12.54 -28.01
N ASP A 346 -2.92 -11.55 -28.74
CA ASP A 346 -1.48 -11.46 -29.08
C ASP A 346 -0.60 -11.34 -27.82
N GLY A 347 0.10 -12.41 -27.47
CA GLY A 347 1.25 -12.42 -26.56
C GLY A 347 1.31 -13.64 -25.64
N PRO A 348 2.53 -14.12 -25.26
CA PRO A 348 2.68 -15.22 -24.33
C PRO A 348 1.96 -14.93 -23.00
N SER A 349 1.31 -15.94 -22.41
CA SER A 349 0.75 -15.83 -21.05
C SER A 349 1.93 -15.63 -20.06
N PRO A 350 1.93 -14.57 -19.24
CA PRO A 350 3.08 -14.25 -18.42
C PRO A 350 3.27 -15.21 -17.22
N LEU A 351 4.22 -16.14 -17.35
CA LEU A 351 4.79 -16.92 -16.24
C LEU A 351 5.41 -16.05 -15.11
N SER A 352 5.41 -14.72 -15.23
CA SER A 352 5.79 -13.75 -14.19
C SER A 352 5.00 -13.91 -12.90
N GLY A 353 3.83 -14.55 -12.95
CA GLY A 353 3.07 -14.89 -11.75
C GLY A 353 3.82 -15.74 -10.72
N ASN A 354 4.94 -16.39 -11.07
CA ASN A 354 5.83 -17.12 -10.12
C ASN A 354 6.86 -16.24 -9.39
N SER A 355 6.98 -14.95 -9.75
CA SER A 355 7.84 -14.03 -9.01
C SER A 355 7.08 -13.45 -7.82
N SER A 356 7.73 -13.29 -6.67
CA SER A 356 7.14 -12.59 -5.53
C SER A 356 7.10 -11.07 -5.76
N LEU A 357 6.27 -10.36 -4.98
CA LEU A 357 6.24 -8.89 -4.94
C LEU A 357 7.65 -8.30 -4.71
N ALA A 358 8.42 -8.92 -3.79
CA ALA A 358 9.81 -8.58 -3.51
C ALA A 358 10.70 -8.65 -4.76
N ALA A 359 10.68 -9.78 -5.47
CA ALA A 359 11.55 -10.03 -6.61
C ALA A 359 11.37 -8.98 -7.72
N VAL A 360 10.12 -8.52 -7.94
CA VAL A 360 9.83 -7.53 -8.97
C VAL A 360 10.15 -6.09 -8.52
N ALA A 361 10.09 -5.79 -7.22
CA ALA A 361 10.56 -4.51 -6.67
C ALA A 361 12.08 -4.27 -6.81
N GLY A 362 12.87 -5.30 -7.15
CA GLY A 362 14.28 -5.15 -7.57
C GLY A 362 15.28 -4.95 -6.44
N GLY A 363 14.95 -5.38 -5.23
CA GLY A 363 15.83 -5.43 -4.07
C GLY A 363 15.47 -6.59 -3.15
N PRO A 364 16.18 -6.79 -2.02
CA PRO A 364 15.74 -7.73 -0.99
C PRO A 364 14.30 -7.42 -0.52
N ALA A 365 13.60 -8.45 -0.05
CA ALA A 365 12.17 -8.43 0.29
C ALA A 365 11.84 -7.57 1.52
N ASP A 366 12.88 -7.20 2.26
CA ASP A 366 12.84 -7.19 3.73
C ASP A 366 12.34 -5.87 4.35
N HIS A 367 12.27 -4.76 3.60
CA HIS A 367 11.73 -3.47 4.08
C HIS A 367 11.58 -2.42 2.96
N TRP A 368 10.74 -1.40 3.19
CA TRP A 368 10.86 -0.14 2.45
C TRP A 368 12.02 0.66 3.06
N GLN A 369 12.70 1.47 2.26
CA GLN A 369 14.00 2.04 2.63
C GLN A 369 13.87 3.40 3.31
N VAL A 370 12.96 3.54 4.27
CA VAL A 370 12.84 4.73 5.11
C VAL A 370 13.49 4.46 6.47
N PRO A 371 14.81 4.72 6.64
CA PRO A 371 15.47 4.52 7.92
C PRO A 371 14.87 5.46 8.99
N PRO A 372 14.89 5.07 10.29
CA PRO A 372 14.63 5.98 11.38
C PRO A 372 15.54 7.22 11.30
N ASN A 373 15.00 8.38 11.66
CA ASN A 373 15.77 9.62 11.71
C ASN A 373 15.81 10.11 13.18
N PRO A 374 16.89 9.82 13.93
CA PRO A 374 16.99 10.16 15.35
C PRO A 374 17.15 11.66 15.62
N GLU A 375 17.26 12.48 14.57
CA GLU A 375 17.30 13.95 14.66
C GLU A 375 15.89 14.57 14.54
N LEU A 376 14.85 13.77 14.28
CA LEU A 376 13.48 14.24 14.38
C LEU A 376 13.12 14.48 15.85
N PRO A 377 12.34 15.53 16.16
CA PRO A 377 11.68 15.65 17.46
C PRO A 377 10.75 14.46 17.69
N PRO A 378 10.24 14.29 18.93
CA PRO A 378 8.90 13.73 19.12
C PRO A 378 7.97 14.33 18.07
N PRO A 379 7.04 13.55 17.48
CA PRO A 379 6.13 14.10 16.48
C PRO A 379 5.46 15.38 17.02
N PRO A 380 5.08 16.33 16.15
CA PRO A 380 4.21 17.43 16.55
C PRO A 380 3.08 16.88 17.41
N SER A 381 2.55 17.66 18.37
CA SER A 381 1.41 17.18 19.15
C SER A 381 0.20 17.04 18.22
N PHE A 382 0.10 15.91 17.53
CA PHE A 382 -1.13 15.35 17.05
C PHE A 382 -2.02 15.39 18.28
N ASN A 383 -3.07 16.20 18.25
CA ASN A 383 -4.16 15.98 19.19
C ASN A 383 -4.49 14.49 19.02
N PRO A 384 -4.30 13.65 20.06
CA PRO A 384 -4.55 12.23 19.91
C PRO A 384 -5.98 12.12 19.37
N PRO A 385 -6.20 11.38 18.27
CA PRO A 385 -7.48 11.38 17.57
C PRO A 385 -8.56 11.17 18.62
N PRO A 386 -9.52 12.11 18.77
CA PRO A 386 -10.31 12.24 19.99
C PRO A 386 -10.96 10.91 20.33
N GLY A 387 -10.66 10.42 21.54
CA GLY A 387 -10.98 9.07 22.00
C GLY A 387 -12.44 8.66 21.77
N PRO A 388 -12.69 7.34 21.73
CA PRO A 388 -13.45 6.55 20.74
C PRO A 388 -14.81 7.09 20.22
N SER A 389 -14.92 8.37 19.86
CA SER A 389 -16.20 8.99 19.49
C SER A 389 -16.11 10.32 18.71
N GLY A 390 -14.92 10.88 18.50
CA GLY A 390 -14.78 12.24 17.96
C GLY A 390 -14.63 12.37 16.44
N LEU A 391 -14.37 11.28 15.71
CA LEU A 391 -14.15 11.27 14.25
C LEU A 391 -15.09 10.32 13.51
N GLN A 392 -16.41 10.46 13.73
CA GLN A 392 -17.46 9.84 12.90
C GLN A 392 -17.85 10.76 11.72
N GLY A 393 -16.85 11.32 11.03
CA GLY A 393 -17.02 12.03 9.77
C GLY A 393 -16.88 11.08 8.59
N HIS A 394 -17.65 11.29 7.51
CA HIS A 394 -17.51 10.49 6.29
C HIS A 394 -16.11 10.66 5.67
N HIS A 395 -15.51 9.54 5.23
CA HIS A 395 -14.16 9.48 4.66
C HIS A 395 -14.11 9.97 3.21
N ASP A 396 -14.34 11.26 2.98
CA ASP A 396 -14.24 11.93 1.66
C ASP A 396 -12.78 12.09 1.17
N GLU A 397 -11.79 11.62 1.94
CA GLU A 397 -10.34 11.84 1.72
C GLU A 397 -9.66 10.81 0.82
N LEU A 398 -10.38 9.76 0.41
CA LEU A 398 -9.85 8.76 -0.50
C LEU A 398 -9.64 9.40 -1.88
N LYS A 399 -8.47 9.15 -2.46
CA LYS A 399 -7.93 9.79 -3.68
C LYS A 399 -8.80 9.69 -4.95
N ARG A 400 -9.86 8.88 -4.94
CA ARG A 400 -10.84 8.74 -6.02
C ARG A 400 -12.31 8.94 -5.57
N ASP A 401 -12.55 9.37 -4.33
CA ASP A 401 -13.86 9.92 -3.95
C ASP A 401 -13.93 11.40 -4.43
N ALA A 402 -15.12 11.85 -4.83
CA ALA A 402 -15.35 13.19 -5.36
C ALA A 402 -15.70 14.21 -4.28
N GLY A 403 -15.65 13.79 -3.00
CA GLY A 403 -15.75 14.66 -1.83
C GLY A 403 -14.62 15.70 -1.77
N ASN A 404 -14.82 16.74 -0.96
CA ASN A 404 -13.85 17.83 -0.83
C ASN A 404 -12.74 17.39 0.15
N PRO A 405 -11.51 17.09 -0.30
CA PRO A 405 -10.51 16.47 0.57
C PRO A 405 -10.08 17.47 1.65
N ASP A 406 -10.21 17.07 2.91
CA ASP A 406 -9.67 17.86 4.02
C ASP A 406 -8.13 17.97 3.87
N PRO A 407 -7.58 19.21 3.78
CA PRO A 407 -6.14 19.40 3.71
C PRO A 407 -5.39 19.01 5.00
N GLN A 408 -6.08 18.95 6.14
CA GLN A 408 -5.48 18.79 7.48
C GLN A 408 -5.72 17.43 8.14
N ALA A 409 -6.63 16.61 7.62
CA ALA A 409 -6.84 15.27 8.15
C ALA A 409 -5.68 14.33 7.74
N SER A 410 -4.81 14.02 8.72
CA SER A 410 -3.89 12.90 8.58
C SER A 410 -4.66 11.62 8.93
N SER A 411 -4.96 10.79 7.93
CA SER A 411 -5.70 9.55 8.13
C SER A 411 -4.86 8.54 8.91
N VAL A 412 -5.25 8.30 10.16
CA VAL A 412 -4.74 7.21 10.99
C VAL A 412 -5.55 5.96 10.67
N PHE A 413 -4.85 4.84 10.45
CA PHE A 413 -5.45 3.53 10.34
C PHE A 413 -5.00 2.65 11.51
N TYR A 414 -5.86 1.71 11.90
CA TYR A 414 -5.67 0.86 13.07
C TYR A 414 -5.48 -0.58 12.63
N ARG A 415 -4.34 -1.19 13.02
CA ARG A 415 -4.01 -2.57 12.69
C ARG A 415 -3.91 -3.42 13.96
N PRO A 416 -4.75 -4.45 14.15
CA PRO A 416 -4.60 -5.39 15.25
C PRO A 416 -3.44 -6.35 14.98
N SER A 417 -2.70 -6.73 16.03
CA SER A 417 -1.73 -7.80 15.95
C SER A 417 -1.43 -8.41 17.33
N THR A 418 -1.01 -9.67 17.32
CA THR A 418 -0.44 -10.39 18.47
C THR A 418 1.05 -10.10 18.68
N LEU A 419 1.75 -9.58 17.66
CA LEU A 419 3.19 -9.27 17.72
C LEU A 419 3.48 -8.07 18.63
N SER A 420 4.55 -8.18 19.43
CA SER A 420 5.03 -7.08 20.29
C SER A 420 5.67 -5.95 19.48
N PRO A 421 5.68 -4.70 20.00
CA PRO A 421 6.38 -3.59 19.36
C PRO A 421 7.86 -3.88 19.13
N GLU A 422 8.50 -4.62 20.05
CA GLU A 422 9.87 -5.10 19.94
C GLU A 422 10.04 -6.08 18.77
N ASP A 423 9.09 -7.00 18.58
CA ASP A 423 9.11 -7.96 17.46
C ASP A 423 8.82 -7.27 16.12
N VAL A 424 7.84 -6.36 16.05
CA VAL A 424 7.55 -5.59 14.82
C VAL A 424 8.75 -4.69 14.47
N LYS A 425 9.39 -4.04 15.45
CA LYS A 425 10.63 -3.28 15.24
C LYS A 425 11.79 -4.15 14.76
N LYS A 426 11.98 -5.33 15.36
CA LYS A 426 13.00 -6.31 14.97
C LYS A 426 12.78 -6.83 13.54
N ASN A 427 11.53 -7.05 13.17
CA ASN A 427 11.10 -7.45 11.83
C ASN A 427 11.07 -6.28 10.84
N GLN A 428 11.30 -5.03 11.30
CA GLN A 428 11.22 -3.77 10.55
C GLN A 428 9.82 -3.40 10.02
N GLY A 429 8.76 -4.06 10.49
CA GLY A 429 7.38 -3.84 10.04
C GLY A 429 6.56 -5.13 9.95
N PHE A 430 5.53 -5.09 9.12
CA PHE A 430 4.70 -6.22 8.70
C PHE A 430 4.87 -6.43 7.19
N PHE A 431 4.99 -7.67 6.73
CA PHE A 431 5.30 -7.96 5.32
C PHE A 431 4.54 -9.18 4.77
N ALA A 432 4.09 -9.03 3.53
CA ALA A 432 3.57 -10.05 2.61
C ALA A 432 4.32 -9.99 1.26
N THR A 433 5.56 -9.46 1.25
CA THR A 433 6.36 -9.25 0.03
C THR A 433 6.83 -10.55 -0.63
N ASP A 434 6.84 -11.66 0.11
CA ASP A 434 7.15 -12.98 -0.43
C ASP A 434 6.02 -13.60 -1.24
N THR A 435 4.78 -13.11 -1.14
CA THR A 435 3.65 -13.63 -1.92
C THR A 435 3.92 -13.52 -3.42
N SER A 436 3.83 -14.66 -4.10
CA SER A 436 3.89 -14.82 -5.54
C SER A 436 2.83 -13.95 -6.21
N LEU A 437 3.17 -13.22 -7.28
CA LEU A 437 2.29 -12.25 -7.93
C LEU A 437 0.98 -12.84 -8.45
N ARG A 438 0.94 -14.15 -8.76
CA ARG A 438 -0.28 -14.90 -9.08
C ARG A 438 -1.25 -15.03 -7.90
N ASN A 439 -0.78 -14.88 -6.67
CA ASN A 439 -1.57 -14.96 -5.43
C ASN A 439 -1.74 -13.57 -4.78
N VAL A 440 -1.35 -12.49 -5.47
CA VAL A 440 -1.70 -11.12 -5.08
C VAL A 440 -3.06 -10.76 -5.67
N ASN A 441 -4.12 -10.87 -4.87
CA ASN A 441 -5.50 -10.74 -5.32
C ASN A 441 -6.38 -10.10 -4.23
N LEU A 442 -7.01 -8.96 -4.54
CA LEU A 442 -7.80 -8.20 -3.57
C LEU A 442 -9.17 -8.83 -3.30
N ASP A 443 -9.79 -9.49 -4.28
CA ASP A 443 -11.04 -10.24 -4.08
C ASP A 443 -10.81 -11.47 -3.19
N ALA A 444 -9.68 -12.17 -3.37
CA ALA A 444 -9.31 -13.27 -2.49
C ALA A 444 -8.99 -12.79 -1.06
N HIS A 445 -8.30 -11.64 -0.91
CA HIS A 445 -8.07 -11.02 0.39
C HIS A 445 -9.37 -10.63 1.10
N ASP A 446 -10.34 -10.01 0.41
CA ASP A 446 -11.66 -9.69 0.97
C ASP A 446 -12.44 -10.96 1.34
N ALA A 447 -12.30 -12.06 0.57
CA ALA A 447 -12.83 -13.37 0.98
C ALA A 447 -12.21 -13.83 2.31
N GLU A 448 -10.89 -13.95 2.38
CA GLU A 448 -10.14 -14.39 3.56
C GLU A 448 -10.49 -13.55 4.81
N VAL A 449 -10.52 -12.21 4.68
CA VAL A 449 -10.75 -11.27 5.79
C VAL A 449 -12.22 -11.16 6.21
N SER A 450 -13.17 -11.29 5.27
CA SER A 450 -14.61 -11.26 5.62
C SER A 450 -15.08 -12.58 6.24
N ALA A 451 -14.57 -13.70 5.74
CA ALA A 451 -15.06 -15.02 6.09
C ALA A 451 -14.63 -15.48 7.50
N LYS A 452 -13.59 -14.89 8.11
CA LYS A 452 -13.35 -15.02 9.55
C LYS A 452 -12.96 -13.71 10.23
N SER A 453 -13.64 -13.41 11.33
CA SER A 453 -13.45 -12.19 12.11
C SER A 453 -12.07 -12.04 12.76
N GLY A 454 -11.27 -13.11 12.89
CA GLY A 454 -9.87 -13.03 13.32
C GLY A 454 -8.86 -12.74 12.20
N VAL A 455 -9.23 -12.92 10.93
CA VAL A 455 -8.32 -12.71 9.79
C VAL A 455 -8.19 -11.22 9.50
N VAL A 456 -6.97 -10.78 9.17
CA VAL A 456 -6.66 -9.42 8.71
C VAL A 456 -5.62 -9.37 7.59
N ASP A 457 -4.91 -10.47 7.30
CA ASP A 457 -3.86 -10.53 6.29
C ASP A 457 -4.16 -11.68 5.33
N GLY A 458 -3.71 -11.58 4.09
CA GLY A 458 -3.82 -12.66 3.12
C GLY A 458 -3.72 -12.18 1.67
N SER A 459 -3.60 -13.12 0.72
CA SER A 459 -3.49 -12.87 -0.72
C SER A 459 -2.61 -11.66 -1.14
N GLY A 460 -1.46 -11.47 -0.47
CA GLY A 460 -0.48 -10.41 -0.76
C GLY A 460 -0.75 -9.05 -0.12
N TYR A 461 -1.78 -8.94 0.71
CA TYR A 461 -2.21 -7.70 1.39
C TYR A 461 -2.21 -7.83 2.92
N LEU A 462 -2.06 -6.68 3.57
CA LEU A 462 -2.06 -6.53 5.03
C LEU A 462 -3.17 -5.56 5.43
N GLY A 463 -4.19 -6.04 6.14
CA GLY A 463 -5.38 -5.26 6.50
C GLY A 463 -5.12 -4.25 7.61
N ALA A 464 -5.78 -3.10 7.49
CA ALA A 464 -5.91 -2.08 8.52
C ALA A 464 -7.31 -1.45 8.42
N PHE A 465 -7.79 -0.83 9.49
CA PHE A 465 -9.17 -0.33 9.59
C PHE A 465 -9.19 1.15 9.93
N SER A 466 -10.10 1.93 9.34
CA SER A 466 -10.27 3.35 9.73
C SER A 466 -10.95 3.52 11.10
N ASP A 467 -11.60 2.47 11.61
CA ASP A 467 -12.31 2.42 12.90
C ASP A 467 -11.48 1.66 13.95
N LEU A 468 -11.17 2.33 15.08
CA LEU A 468 -10.40 1.73 16.18
C LEU A 468 -11.15 0.57 16.83
N ASP A 469 -12.46 0.70 17.00
CA ASP A 469 -13.29 -0.35 17.58
C ASP A 469 -13.32 -1.60 16.66
N MET A 470 -13.21 -1.43 15.33
CA MET A 470 -13.10 -2.54 14.39
C MET A 470 -11.78 -3.29 14.54
N ALA A 471 -10.66 -2.58 14.65
CA ALA A 471 -9.38 -3.20 14.95
C ALA A 471 -9.42 -3.95 16.29
N GLN A 472 -10.04 -3.39 17.33
CA GLN A 472 -10.22 -4.09 18.62
C GLN A 472 -11.11 -5.33 18.49
N ARG A 473 -12.23 -5.26 17.75
CA ARG A 473 -13.10 -6.43 17.48
C ARG A 473 -12.34 -7.54 16.76
N LYS A 474 -11.57 -7.20 15.71
CA LYS A 474 -10.69 -8.13 14.98
C LYS A 474 -9.64 -8.77 15.92
N LEU A 475 -9.00 -8.00 16.80
CA LEU A 475 -8.02 -8.53 17.76
C LEU A 475 -8.64 -9.51 18.77
N VAL A 476 -9.81 -9.20 19.31
CA VAL A 476 -10.54 -10.11 20.21
C VAL A 476 -10.96 -11.39 19.48
N ALA A 477 -11.35 -11.29 18.20
CA ALA A 477 -11.72 -12.41 17.36
C ALA A 477 -10.54 -13.30 16.92
N MET A 478 -9.29 -12.84 17.02
CA MET A 478 -8.10 -13.71 16.97
C MET A 478 -8.01 -14.67 18.18
N GLY A 479 -8.95 -14.61 19.13
CA GLY A 479 -8.94 -15.42 20.35
C GLY A 479 -7.97 -14.91 21.41
N SER A 480 -7.32 -13.77 21.17
CA SER A 480 -6.36 -13.18 22.12
C SER A 480 -6.99 -12.02 22.88
N GLN A 481 -7.12 -12.20 24.20
CA GLN A 481 -7.49 -11.12 25.11
C GLN A 481 -6.33 -10.12 25.32
N ASN A 482 -5.13 -10.42 24.81
CA ASN A 482 -3.94 -9.57 24.91
C ASN A 482 -3.34 -9.33 23.52
N GLY A 483 -2.71 -8.18 23.30
CA GLY A 483 -2.08 -7.89 22.01
C GLY A 483 -1.89 -6.39 21.83
N TYR A 484 -1.85 -5.94 20.59
CA TYR A 484 -1.58 -4.55 20.25
C TYR A 484 -2.49 -4.09 19.12
N VAL A 485 -2.97 -2.85 19.22
CA VAL A 485 -3.51 -2.12 18.07
C VAL A 485 -2.51 -1.04 17.70
N TYR A 486 -1.97 -1.13 16.49
CA TYR A 486 -0.99 -0.20 15.94
C TYR A 486 -1.68 0.92 15.19
N ASP A 487 -1.25 2.16 15.45
CA ASP A 487 -1.67 3.34 14.71
C ASP A 487 -0.70 3.52 13.54
N LEU A 488 -1.23 3.46 12.33
CA LEU A 488 -0.50 3.55 11.08
C LEU A 488 -0.79 4.90 10.41
N ALA A 489 0.24 5.51 9.84
CA ALA A 489 0.06 6.59 8.89
C ALA A 489 -0.40 6.05 7.53
N ALA A 490 -1.11 6.87 6.74
CA ALA A 490 -1.46 6.55 5.37
C ALA A 490 -0.20 6.33 4.49
N SER A 491 -0.26 5.40 3.53
CA SER A 491 0.80 5.19 2.55
C SER A 491 0.27 4.84 1.15
N PRO A 492 1.03 5.09 0.06
CA PRO A 492 0.54 4.91 -1.31
C PRO A 492 0.30 3.46 -1.76
N ASN A 493 0.58 2.44 -0.93
CA ASN A 493 0.21 1.03 -1.18
C ASN A 493 -1.07 0.60 -0.45
N MET A 494 -1.66 1.47 0.38
CA MET A 494 -2.91 1.23 1.08
C MET A 494 -4.10 1.50 0.16
N VAL A 495 -4.86 0.47 -0.18
CA VAL A 495 -6.03 0.53 -1.07
C VAL A 495 -7.32 0.41 -0.26
N ASP A 496 -8.33 1.20 -0.60
CA ASP A 496 -9.68 1.04 -0.05
C ASP A 496 -10.30 -0.23 -0.64
N VAL A 497 -10.55 -1.25 0.18
CA VAL A 497 -11.06 -2.55 -0.28
C VAL A 497 -12.48 -2.40 -0.85
N ALA A 498 -13.35 -1.69 -0.14
CA ALA A 498 -14.76 -1.54 -0.48
C ALA A 498 -14.98 -0.69 -1.74
N GLY A 499 -14.18 0.36 -1.93
CA GLY A 499 -14.18 1.16 -3.15
C GLY A 499 -13.48 0.47 -4.32
N SER A 500 -12.45 -0.34 -4.08
CA SER A 500 -11.77 -1.10 -5.14
C SER A 500 -12.65 -2.21 -5.70
N LEU A 501 -13.24 -3.06 -4.85
CA LEU A 501 -14.14 -4.13 -5.29
C LEU A 501 -15.54 -3.62 -5.65
N GLY A 502 -15.89 -2.41 -5.20
CA GLY A 502 -17.22 -1.83 -5.33
C GLY A 502 -18.18 -2.35 -4.25
N LYS A 503 -19.02 -1.44 -3.73
CA LYS A 503 -19.91 -1.68 -2.56
C LYS A 503 -20.91 -2.83 -2.72
N GLY A 504 -21.14 -3.32 -3.94
CA GLY A 504 -22.01 -4.47 -4.23
C GLY A 504 -21.29 -5.82 -4.36
N ASN A 505 -19.96 -5.82 -4.46
CA ASN A 505 -19.15 -7.04 -4.64
C ASN A 505 -18.20 -7.30 -3.45
N ALA A 506 -17.76 -6.26 -2.74
CA ALA A 506 -17.04 -6.42 -1.47
C ALA A 506 -17.92 -7.15 -0.45
N ARG A 507 -17.37 -8.12 0.29
CA ARG A 507 -18.11 -8.96 1.24
C ARG A 507 -18.36 -8.23 2.56
N ALA A 508 -17.45 -7.36 3.00
CA ALA A 508 -17.58 -6.62 4.26
C ALA A 508 -17.39 -5.09 4.12
N PRO A 509 -18.14 -4.39 3.24
CA PRO A 509 -17.91 -2.99 2.88
C PRO A 509 -18.13 -1.99 4.03
N ALA A 510 -18.74 -2.42 5.14
CA ALA A 510 -18.94 -1.60 6.33
C ALA A 510 -17.74 -1.60 7.29
N ASN A 511 -16.69 -2.40 7.04
CA ASN A 511 -15.56 -2.53 7.96
C ASN A 511 -14.60 -1.34 7.96
N GLY A 512 -14.69 -0.43 6.98
CA GLY A 512 -13.71 0.65 6.81
C GLY A 512 -12.30 0.14 6.53
N GLU A 513 -12.21 -0.98 5.80
CA GLU A 513 -10.95 -1.68 5.58
C GLU A 513 -10.12 -1.04 4.47
N VAL A 514 -8.84 -0.85 4.78
CA VAL A 514 -7.82 -0.36 3.88
C VAL A 514 -6.63 -1.32 3.91
N ALA A 515 -6.39 -2.00 2.80
CA ALA A 515 -5.43 -3.08 2.68
C ALA A 515 -4.11 -2.59 2.09
N ALA A 516 -2.98 -2.82 2.79
CA ALA A 516 -1.66 -2.45 2.33
C ALA A 516 -1.03 -3.57 1.49
N MET A 517 -0.81 -3.36 0.20
CA MET A 517 -0.13 -4.36 -0.64
C MET A 517 1.33 -4.52 -0.20
N GLY A 518 1.74 -5.76 0.07
CA GLY A 518 3.12 -6.17 0.30
C GLY A 518 3.76 -5.79 1.65
N GLY A 519 3.53 -4.61 2.23
CA GLY A 519 4.20 -4.24 3.49
C GLY A 519 3.76 -2.95 4.17
N LEU A 520 4.03 -2.86 5.48
CA LEU A 520 3.82 -1.72 6.36
C LEU A 520 5.07 -1.55 7.24
N ASP A 521 5.84 -0.49 7.05
CA ASP A 521 7.14 -0.34 7.74
C ASP A 521 7.01 0.03 9.21
N TRP A 522 8.02 -0.33 10.01
CA TRP A 522 8.14 0.16 11.38
C TRP A 522 8.14 1.69 11.47
N THR A 523 8.73 2.38 10.48
CA THR A 523 8.77 3.86 10.45
C THR A 523 7.46 4.50 9.96
N GLN A 524 6.50 3.70 9.48
CA GLN A 524 5.10 4.10 9.20
C GLN A 524 4.20 3.99 10.44
N VAL A 525 4.56 3.12 11.40
CA VAL A 525 3.86 2.98 12.69
C VAL A 525 4.05 4.27 13.49
N ARG A 526 2.96 4.99 13.75
CA ARG A 526 2.92 6.18 14.60
C ARG A 526 3.10 5.81 16.07
N GLY A 527 2.53 4.69 16.47
CA GLY A 527 2.53 4.19 17.85
C GLY A 527 1.61 2.99 18.00
N TRP A 528 1.33 2.59 19.23
CA TRP A 528 0.48 1.44 19.55
C TRP A 528 -0.27 1.62 20.87
N ARG A 529 -1.36 0.87 21.03
CA ARG A 529 -2.06 0.67 22.31
C ARG A 529 -2.00 -0.82 22.66
N GLN A 530 -1.48 -1.16 23.84
CA GLN A 530 -1.49 -2.54 24.30
C GLN A 530 -2.89 -2.91 24.80
N MET A 531 -3.46 -4.01 24.31
CA MET A 531 -4.66 -4.62 24.87
C MET A 531 -4.27 -5.64 25.94
N ASN A 532 -4.90 -5.56 27.11
CA ASN A 532 -4.74 -6.51 28.22
C ASN A 532 -6.11 -6.93 28.74
N ASN A 533 -6.40 -8.23 28.82
CA ASN A 533 -7.70 -8.78 29.23
C ASN A 533 -8.91 -8.14 28.49
N GLY A 534 -8.77 -7.91 27.19
CA GLY A 534 -9.78 -7.29 26.31
C GLY A 534 -9.92 -5.78 26.45
N GLN A 535 -9.16 -5.14 27.36
CA GLN A 535 -9.18 -3.69 27.58
C GLN A 535 -7.98 -3.03 26.88
N LEU A 536 -8.27 -2.01 26.06
CA LEU A 536 -7.25 -1.25 25.35
C LEU A 536 -6.61 -0.21 26.27
N GLY A 537 -5.28 -0.21 26.35
CA GLY A 537 -4.48 0.67 27.20
C GLY A 537 -4.19 2.03 26.56
N GLU A 538 -3.26 2.76 27.21
CA GLU A 538 -2.79 4.06 26.72
C GLU A 538 -2.02 3.96 25.40
N TYR A 539 -1.92 5.09 24.70
CA TYR A 539 -1.16 5.21 23.47
C TYR A 539 0.32 5.44 23.76
N HIS A 540 1.17 4.59 23.17
CA HIS A 540 2.62 4.71 23.20
C HIS A 540 3.09 5.15 21.81
N ALA A 541 3.68 6.35 21.73
CA ALA A 541 4.26 6.86 20.49
C ALA A 541 5.50 6.04 20.08
N ASN A 542 5.64 5.77 18.79
CA ASN A 542 6.85 5.19 18.22
C ASN A 542 7.90 6.29 18.03
N PRO A 543 9.06 6.25 18.73
CA PRO A 543 10.11 7.25 18.55
C PRO A 543 10.81 7.18 17.18
N ASP A 544 10.63 6.08 16.43
CA ASP A 544 11.18 5.93 15.08
C ASP A 544 10.21 6.39 13.97
N TYR A 545 9.02 6.89 14.32
CA TYR A 545 8.00 7.31 13.34
C TYR A 545 8.51 8.46 12.45
N ARG A 546 8.50 8.23 11.13
CA ARG A 546 8.98 9.19 10.12
C ARG A 546 7.86 10.12 9.66
N TRP A 547 7.39 10.96 10.59
CA TRP A 547 6.33 11.95 10.35
C TRP A 547 6.65 12.89 9.18
N ASP A 548 7.93 13.27 9.03
CA ASP A 548 8.47 14.06 7.91
C ASP A 548 8.29 13.40 6.52
N VAL A 549 8.03 12.10 6.48
CA VAL A 549 7.71 11.33 5.28
C VAL A 549 6.22 10.99 5.23
N TYR A 550 5.71 10.24 6.21
CA TYR A 550 4.38 9.61 6.09
C TYR A 550 3.20 10.58 6.34
N ASP A 551 3.39 11.71 7.04
CA ASP A 551 2.31 12.72 7.13
C ASP A 551 2.11 13.47 5.81
N SER A 552 3.10 13.43 4.90
CA SER A 552 2.96 13.97 3.55
C SER A 552 2.23 13.02 2.59
N MET A 553 2.02 11.76 2.99
CA MET A 553 1.43 10.69 2.18
C MET A 553 -0.10 10.63 2.29
N ARG A 554 -0.72 9.92 1.36
CA ARG A 554 -2.12 9.51 1.41
C ARG A 554 -2.24 8.06 0.94
N THR A 555 -3.37 7.43 1.26
CA THR A 555 -3.75 6.13 0.68
C THR A 555 -3.82 6.21 -0.84
N ALA A 556 -3.67 5.08 -1.52
CA ALA A 556 -3.92 4.96 -2.94
C ALA A 556 -5.40 5.24 -3.29
N GLY A 557 -6.32 4.95 -2.37
CA GLY A 557 -7.77 5.02 -2.58
C GLY A 557 -8.30 3.75 -3.24
N ALA A 558 -9.43 3.86 -3.94
CA ALA A 558 -10.01 2.75 -4.68
C ALA A 558 -9.21 2.42 -5.94
N HIS A 559 -8.87 1.15 -6.15
CA HIS A 559 -8.15 0.64 -7.32
C HIS A 559 -8.84 -0.61 -7.92
N PRO A 560 -9.91 -0.43 -8.71
CA PRO A 560 -10.67 -1.54 -9.31
C PRO A 560 -9.84 -2.44 -10.24
N GLU A 561 -8.73 -1.94 -10.77
CA GLU A 561 -7.78 -2.74 -11.56
C GLU A 561 -7.08 -3.86 -10.74
N LEU A 562 -7.05 -3.75 -9.41
CA LEU A 562 -6.41 -4.72 -8.50
C LEU A 562 -7.42 -5.72 -7.92
N ALA A 563 -8.73 -5.50 -8.14
CA ALA A 563 -9.82 -6.37 -7.68
C ALA A 563 -9.58 -7.83 -8.09
N ARG A 564 -9.16 -8.03 -9.36
CA ARG A 564 -8.73 -9.31 -9.92
C ARG A 564 -9.74 -10.44 -9.71
N PHE A 565 -11.02 -10.09 -9.79
CA PHE A 565 -12.11 -11.05 -9.87
C PHE A 565 -11.86 -12.08 -10.98
N SER A 566 -12.34 -13.31 -10.78
CA SER A 566 -12.41 -14.33 -11.84
C SER A 566 -12.94 -13.73 -13.15
N PRO A 567 -12.39 -14.07 -14.33
CA PRO A 567 -12.88 -13.56 -15.61
C PRO A 567 -14.35 -13.88 -15.94
N GLU A 568 -14.99 -14.80 -15.23
CA GLU A 568 -16.44 -15.05 -15.36
C GLU A 568 -17.30 -14.13 -14.49
N ASN A 569 -16.69 -13.39 -13.55
CA ASN A 569 -17.40 -12.56 -12.57
C ASN A 569 -18.09 -11.35 -13.27
N PRO A 570 -19.41 -11.15 -13.08
CA PRO A 570 -20.14 -10.05 -13.69
C PRO A 570 -19.75 -8.65 -13.17
N ALA A 571 -19.02 -8.53 -12.05
CA ALA A 571 -18.54 -7.25 -11.53
C ALA A 571 -17.72 -6.46 -12.57
N TRP A 572 -16.97 -7.14 -13.44
CA TRP A 572 -16.27 -6.53 -14.58
C TRP A 572 -17.18 -5.75 -15.57
N LYS A 573 -18.52 -5.89 -15.48
CA LYS A 573 -19.49 -5.10 -16.27
C LYS A 573 -19.84 -3.75 -15.63
N ASP A 574 -19.59 -3.56 -14.35
CA ASP A 574 -20.02 -2.36 -13.63
C ASP A 574 -19.20 -1.12 -14.03
N ASP A 575 -19.71 0.06 -13.66
CA ASP A 575 -19.12 1.33 -14.08
C ASP A 575 -17.70 1.58 -13.52
N ALA A 576 -17.31 0.92 -12.43
CA ALA A 576 -15.98 1.03 -11.84
C ALA A 576 -14.97 0.09 -12.52
N HIS A 577 -15.39 -1.12 -12.91
CA HIS A 577 -14.49 -2.17 -13.41
C HIS A 577 -14.39 -2.25 -14.94
N LYS A 578 -15.46 -1.91 -15.68
CA LYS A 578 -15.54 -2.08 -17.15
C LYS A 578 -14.47 -1.38 -17.97
N ALA A 579 -13.77 -0.41 -17.38
CA ALA A 579 -12.67 0.29 -18.04
C ALA A 579 -11.36 -0.53 -18.07
N PHE A 580 -11.25 -1.56 -17.21
CA PHE A 580 -10.01 -2.31 -16.99
C PHE A 580 -9.98 -3.70 -17.63
N ALA A 581 -11.12 -4.20 -18.12
CA ALA A 581 -11.25 -5.50 -18.79
C ALA A 581 -12.19 -5.43 -20.00
N LYS A 582 -12.00 -6.32 -20.99
CA LYS A 582 -12.81 -6.41 -22.22
C LYS A 582 -13.61 -7.71 -22.27
N PRO A 583 -14.91 -7.65 -22.61
CA PRO A 583 -15.73 -8.84 -22.79
C PRO A 583 -15.35 -9.59 -24.07
N VAL A 584 -15.13 -10.89 -23.95
CA VAL A 584 -14.85 -11.84 -25.04
C VAL A 584 -15.84 -13.01 -24.94
N GLN A 585 -16.26 -13.57 -26.07
CA GLN A 585 -17.08 -14.79 -26.07
C GLN A 585 -16.19 -16.01 -26.26
N GLU A 586 -16.18 -16.93 -25.29
CA GLU A 586 -15.37 -18.14 -25.30
C GLU A 586 -16.20 -19.30 -24.75
N GLY A 587 -16.22 -20.46 -25.44
CA GLY A 587 -17.03 -21.61 -25.02
C GLY A 587 -18.54 -21.36 -24.85
N GLY A 588 -19.08 -20.25 -25.38
CA GLY A 588 -20.47 -19.81 -25.15
C GLY A 588 -20.69 -19.03 -23.84
N LYS A 589 -19.64 -18.77 -23.08
CA LYS A 589 -19.62 -17.85 -21.94
C LYS A 589 -19.07 -16.47 -22.35
N THR A 590 -19.37 -15.45 -21.56
CA THR A 590 -18.68 -14.15 -21.63
C THR A 590 -17.54 -14.14 -20.60
N LEU A 591 -16.30 -14.02 -21.08
CA LEU A 591 -15.11 -13.83 -20.24
C LEU A 591 -14.69 -12.36 -20.25
N TYR A 592 -14.16 -11.87 -19.14
CA TYR A 592 -13.60 -10.54 -18.99
C TYR A 592 -12.08 -10.61 -18.98
N VAL A 593 -11.47 -10.26 -20.12
CA VAL A 593 -10.02 -10.27 -20.28
C VAL A 593 -9.45 -8.96 -19.76
N PRO A 594 -8.59 -8.95 -18.73
CA PRO A 594 -7.92 -7.73 -18.29
C PRO A 594 -7.14 -7.06 -19.43
N ASN A 595 -7.24 -5.73 -19.56
CA ASN A 595 -6.51 -4.97 -20.60
C ASN A 595 -4.98 -5.15 -20.48
N GLU A 596 -4.50 -5.26 -19.24
CA GLU A 596 -3.11 -5.53 -18.90
C GLU A 596 -3.00 -6.80 -18.05
N ASP A 597 -1.86 -7.46 -18.12
CA ASP A 597 -1.57 -8.64 -17.29
C ASP A 597 -1.74 -8.30 -15.78
N PRO A 598 -2.46 -9.14 -15.00
CA PRO A 598 -2.67 -8.87 -13.58
C PRO A 598 -1.37 -8.80 -12.77
N ALA A 599 -0.42 -9.71 -12.99
CA ALA A 599 0.84 -9.72 -12.26
C ALA A 599 1.69 -8.48 -12.56
N VAL A 600 1.69 -7.98 -13.80
CA VAL A 600 2.30 -6.69 -14.16
C VAL A 600 1.57 -5.52 -13.51
N THR A 601 0.25 -5.57 -13.41
CA THR A 601 -0.58 -4.53 -12.78
C THR A 601 -0.28 -4.42 -11.29
N GLN A 602 -0.32 -5.54 -10.54
CA GLN A 602 0.06 -5.58 -9.12
C GLN A 602 1.52 -5.14 -8.91
N SER A 603 2.46 -5.67 -9.71
CA SER A 603 3.89 -5.31 -9.67
C SER A 603 4.12 -3.80 -9.84
N ARG A 604 3.41 -3.19 -10.78
CA ARG A 604 3.53 -1.76 -11.09
C ARG A 604 2.97 -0.91 -9.96
N PHE A 605 1.80 -1.27 -9.43
CA PHE A 605 1.21 -0.60 -8.28
C PHE A 605 2.18 -0.60 -7.10
N PHE A 606 2.67 -1.78 -6.70
CA PHE A 606 3.62 -1.94 -5.59
C PHE A 606 4.92 -1.16 -5.81
N ALA A 607 5.52 -1.28 -7.01
CA ALA A 607 6.76 -0.57 -7.33
C ALA A 607 6.61 0.96 -7.33
N ASN A 608 5.47 1.49 -7.79
CA ASN A 608 5.21 2.93 -7.77
C ASN A 608 4.90 3.43 -6.36
N ALA A 609 4.16 2.67 -5.55
CA ALA A 609 3.91 3.02 -4.16
C ALA A 609 5.22 3.11 -3.35
N ARG A 610 6.09 2.09 -3.47
CA ARG A 610 7.42 2.07 -2.86
C ARG A 610 8.31 3.22 -3.37
N ALA A 611 8.23 3.55 -4.66
CA ALA A 611 9.01 4.65 -5.24
C ALA A 611 8.61 6.02 -4.66
N LYS A 612 7.31 6.29 -4.42
CA LYS A 612 6.84 7.56 -3.84
C LYS A 612 7.36 7.78 -2.41
N VAL A 613 7.27 6.75 -1.57
CA VAL A 613 7.78 6.81 -0.19
C VAL A 613 9.31 6.93 -0.17
N GLY A 614 10.00 6.19 -1.03
CA GLY A 614 11.45 6.33 -1.22
C GLY A 614 11.87 7.72 -1.71
N GLU A 615 11.11 8.33 -2.62
CA GLU A 615 11.35 9.69 -3.10
C GLU A 615 11.15 10.73 -1.99
N ALA A 616 10.05 10.67 -1.24
CA ALA A 616 9.85 11.60 -0.12
C ALA A 616 10.94 11.47 0.95
N ALA A 617 11.34 10.25 1.30
CA ALA A 617 12.47 10.02 2.21
C ALA A 617 13.80 10.55 1.64
N SER A 618 14.03 10.38 0.34
CA SER A 618 15.19 10.93 -0.38
C SER A 618 15.18 12.46 -0.41
N ASN A 619 14.00 13.09 -0.56
CA ASN A 619 13.84 14.54 -0.54
C ASN A 619 14.17 15.09 0.85
N GLN A 620 13.59 14.54 1.93
CA GLN A 620 13.94 14.91 3.32
C GLN A 620 15.45 14.77 3.59
N ALA A 621 16.06 13.63 3.20
CA ALA A 621 17.50 13.41 3.36
C ALA A 621 18.35 14.38 2.51
N SER A 622 17.86 14.75 1.32
CA SER A 622 18.49 15.72 0.43
C SER A 622 18.33 17.16 0.90
N GLY A 623 17.41 17.44 1.82
CA GLY A 623 17.06 18.77 2.29
C GLY A 623 16.02 19.48 1.42
N MET A 624 15.31 18.75 0.55
CA MET A 624 14.21 19.26 -0.26
C MET A 624 12.87 18.92 0.41
N ASP A 625 11.86 19.78 0.26
CA ASP A 625 10.53 19.56 0.87
C ASP A 625 10.60 19.41 2.40
N TYR A 626 11.61 20.02 3.03
CA TYR A 626 12.11 19.67 4.35
C TYR A 626 11.17 20.10 5.48
N ARG A 627 10.72 19.13 6.30
CA ARG A 627 9.74 19.35 7.39
C ARG A 627 10.34 19.41 8.79
N GLY A 628 11.60 18.96 8.95
CA GLY A 628 12.25 18.87 10.25
C GLY A 628 12.59 20.22 10.92
N PRO A 629 13.19 20.19 12.13
CA PRO A 629 13.74 21.38 12.77
C PRO A 629 14.75 22.09 11.87
N LEU A 630 14.66 23.41 11.78
CA LEU A 630 15.60 24.23 11.04
C LEU A 630 15.85 25.56 11.73
N THR A 631 16.94 26.21 11.31
CA THR A 631 17.30 27.58 11.67
C THR A 631 17.26 28.45 10.40
N ILE A 632 16.84 29.72 10.51
CA ILE A 632 16.66 30.62 9.36
C ILE A 632 17.66 31.78 9.46
N HIS A 633 18.57 31.91 8.50
CA HIS A 633 19.71 32.83 8.55
C HIS A 633 19.61 33.89 7.44
N PRO A 634 19.76 35.19 7.75
CA PRO A 634 19.90 36.22 6.74
C PRO A 634 21.29 36.19 6.10
N VAL A 635 21.34 36.14 4.76
CA VAL A 635 22.58 36.12 3.98
C VAL A 635 22.65 37.34 3.07
N TRP A 636 23.75 38.09 3.17
CA TRP A 636 23.96 39.37 2.50
C TRP A 636 24.83 39.24 1.23
N ASN A 637 24.49 40.00 0.19
CA ASN A 637 25.13 39.96 -1.15
C ASN A 637 26.63 40.38 -1.20
N ASN A 638 27.24 40.70 -0.06
CA ASN A 638 28.64 41.15 0.04
C ASN A 638 29.57 40.09 0.66
N ASP A 639 29.17 38.82 0.65
CA ASP A 639 29.86 37.66 1.25
C ASP A 639 30.14 37.77 2.77
N ALA A 640 29.61 38.79 3.46
CA ALA A 640 29.73 38.93 4.92
C ALA A 640 28.70 38.08 5.70
N GLY A 641 27.81 37.39 4.98
CA GLY A 641 26.52 36.90 5.48
C GLY A 641 26.44 35.44 5.91
N ALA A 642 27.50 34.85 6.46
CA ALA A 642 27.42 33.58 7.20
C ALA A 642 27.93 33.76 8.65
N GLY A 643 27.68 34.94 9.23
CA GLY A 643 27.87 35.18 10.66
C GLY A 643 26.84 34.41 11.50
N PRO A 644 26.94 34.42 12.83
CA PRO A 644 26.03 33.71 13.73
C PRO A 644 24.61 34.32 13.79
N ILE A 645 24.26 35.22 12.86
CA ILE A 645 23.00 35.94 12.84
C ILE A 645 21.91 35.02 12.31
N ARG A 646 20.79 34.91 13.04
CA ARG A 646 19.63 34.08 12.65
C ARG A 646 18.34 34.63 13.25
N LEU A 647 17.21 34.17 12.71
CA LEU A 647 15.89 34.40 13.28
C LEU A 647 15.72 33.55 14.55
N GLU A 648 15.30 34.19 15.65
CA GLU A 648 15.03 33.55 16.94
C GLU A 648 13.68 33.99 17.50
N ALA A 649 13.11 33.19 18.41
CA ALA A 649 11.96 33.56 19.23
C ALA A 649 12.41 33.90 20.67
N THR A 650 12.25 35.16 21.08
CA THR A 650 12.57 35.61 22.44
C THR A 650 11.29 35.92 23.21
N THR A 651 11.08 35.24 24.35
CA THR A 651 9.94 35.51 25.24
C THR A 651 10.35 36.51 26.33
N SER A 652 9.66 37.66 26.40
CA SER A 652 9.84 38.66 27.45
C SER A 652 8.49 39.07 28.02
N GLN A 653 8.36 39.02 29.36
CA GLN A 653 7.11 39.35 30.08
C GLN A 653 5.86 38.56 29.59
N GLY A 654 6.07 37.34 29.08
CA GLY A 654 4.99 36.49 28.54
C GLY A 654 4.58 36.80 27.11
N VAL A 655 5.28 37.71 26.41
CA VAL A 655 5.09 37.98 24.98
C VAL A 655 6.32 37.49 24.21
N THR A 656 6.10 36.70 23.17
CA THR A 656 7.16 36.14 22.32
C THR A 656 7.32 37.00 21.08
N TRP A 657 8.52 37.53 20.87
CA TRP A 657 8.86 38.39 19.73
C TRP A 657 9.86 37.68 18.81
N PRO A 658 9.68 37.74 17.47
CA PRO A 658 10.71 37.34 16.53
C PRO A 658 11.79 38.41 16.49
N TYR A 659 13.04 37.97 16.46
CA TYR A 659 14.21 38.85 16.51
C TYR A 659 15.36 38.22 15.72
N VAL A 660 16.24 39.05 15.17
CA VAL A 660 17.40 38.63 14.39
C VAL A 660 18.69 38.97 15.13
N ASP A 661 19.28 38.02 15.87
CA ASP A 661 20.54 38.24 16.60
C ASP A 661 21.66 37.28 16.19
N SER A 662 22.87 37.77 16.42
CA SER A 662 24.14 37.05 16.57
C SER A 662 24.34 36.38 17.94
N TYR A 663 23.61 36.83 18.97
CA TYR A 663 23.80 36.42 20.36
C TYR A 663 22.80 35.34 20.79
N ILE A 664 23.29 34.12 20.93
CA ILE A 664 22.52 32.98 21.45
C ILE A 664 22.34 33.14 22.97
N GLY A 665 21.17 33.62 23.39
CA GLY A 665 20.81 33.67 24.81
C GLY A 665 20.42 32.28 25.35
N PRO A 666 20.59 32.00 26.65
CA PRO A 666 20.22 30.71 27.24
C PRO A 666 18.70 30.47 27.31
N ASN A 667 17.88 31.42 26.83
CA ASN A 667 16.41 31.40 26.88
C ASN A 667 15.77 31.64 25.49
N THR A 668 16.53 31.52 24.39
CA THR A 668 15.99 31.70 23.04
C THR A 668 15.66 30.35 22.39
N ASP A 669 14.56 30.34 21.65
CA ASP A 669 14.12 29.19 20.84
C ASP A 669 14.46 29.52 19.39
N ASP A 670 15.56 28.96 18.91
CA ASP A 670 16.14 29.20 17.59
C ASP A 670 15.67 28.17 16.54
N GLN A 671 15.04 27.09 16.98
CA GLN A 671 14.52 26.04 16.12
C GLN A 671 13.09 26.32 15.68
N MET A 672 12.88 26.20 14.37
CA MET A 672 11.62 26.45 13.68
C MET A 672 11.31 25.27 12.76
N THR A 673 10.13 25.26 12.19
CA THR A 673 9.69 24.25 11.22
C THR A 673 8.74 24.89 10.22
N PHE A 674 8.71 24.38 8.99
CA PHE A 674 7.71 24.78 8.01
C PHE A 674 6.56 23.77 8.02
N GLY A 675 5.35 24.26 8.27
CA GLY A 675 4.15 23.47 8.17
C GLY A 675 3.76 23.21 6.72
N ASP A 676 2.97 22.16 6.48
CA ASP A 676 2.30 21.92 5.19
C ASP A 676 1.33 23.06 4.82
N ASP A 677 0.94 23.89 5.81
CA ASP A 677 0.19 25.14 5.63
C ASP A 677 1.04 26.31 5.12
N GLY A 678 2.35 26.11 4.88
CA GLY A 678 3.25 27.13 4.35
C GLY A 678 3.76 28.15 5.36
N ARG A 679 3.48 27.97 6.66
CA ARG A 679 3.90 28.90 7.71
C ARG A 679 5.17 28.42 8.41
N ILE A 680 5.89 29.40 8.96
CA ILE A 680 6.98 29.15 9.91
C ILE A 680 6.36 28.99 11.29
N HIS A 681 6.45 27.80 11.86
CA HIS A 681 6.00 27.49 13.22
C HIS A 681 7.19 27.42 14.17
N ARG A 682 6.92 27.63 15.47
CA ARG A 682 7.89 27.29 16.51
C ARG A 682 8.03 25.78 16.62
N TYR A 683 9.25 25.27 16.68
CA TYR A 683 9.54 23.83 16.68
C TYR A 683 8.79 23.04 17.77
N ASN A 684 8.68 23.63 18.97
CA ASN A 684 7.99 23.02 20.11
C ASN A 684 6.50 23.45 20.25
N ASP A 685 5.96 24.24 19.31
CA ASP A 685 4.60 24.77 19.39
C ASP A 685 4.03 25.12 18.00
N TYR A 686 3.47 24.10 17.34
CA TYR A 686 2.76 24.23 16.06
C TYR A 686 1.44 25.04 16.14
N ASN A 687 1.00 25.43 17.34
CA ASN A 687 -0.10 26.39 17.48
C ASN A 687 0.39 27.85 17.40
N THR A 688 1.70 28.08 17.32
CA THR A 688 2.30 29.43 17.20
C THR A 688 3.09 29.56 15.91
N ALA A 689 2.60 30.42 15.01
CA ALA A 689 3.20 30.72 13.72
C ALA A 689 3.70 32.16 13.63
N LEU A 690 4.71 32.39 12.77
CA LEU A 690 5.21 33.71 12.42
C LEU A 690 4.17 34.41 11.54
N GLN A 691 3.64 35.54 11.98
CA GLN A 691 2.61 36.32 11.29
C GLN A 691 3.08 37.75 11.05
N ILE A 692 2.44 38.43 10.10
CA ILE A 692 2.73 39.81 9.70
C ILE A 692 1.62 40.74 10.22
N ASP A 693 2.01 41.85 10.84
CA ASP A 693 1.08 42.88 11.32
C ASP A 693 0.71 43.89 10.21
N SER A 694 -0.27 44.76 10.49
CA SER A 694 -0.71 45.80 9.53
C SER A 694 0.35 46.84 9.13
N SER A 695 1.50 46.89 9.84
CA SER A 695 2.66 47.73 9.54
C SER A 695 3.77 46.96 8.82
N GLY A 696 3.59 45.65 8.59
CA GLY A 696 4.55 44.76 7.94
C GLY A 696 5.53 44.09 8.90
N ASN A 697 5.47 44.31 10.22
CA ASN A 697 6.37 43.67 11.18
C ASN A 697 5.97 42.22 11.42
N ALA A 698 6.96 41.34 11.58
CA ALA A 698 6.71 39.98 12.00
C ALA A 698 6.45 39.90 13.52
N TYR A 699 5.55 39.02 13.94
CA TYR A 699 5.29 38.67 15.33
C TYR A 699 4.97 37.18 15.46
N TRP A 700 5.13 36.60 16.65
CA TRP A 700 4.65 35.24 16.93
C TRP A 700 3.22 35.31 17.44
N GLY A 701 2.31 34.58 16.81
CA GLY A 701 0.89 34.55 17.17
C GLY A 701 0.25 33.20 16.91
N ALA A 702 -0.97 33.00 17.43
CA ALA A 702 -1.71 31.77 17.24
C ALA A 702 -1.89 31.46 15.75
N ALA A 703 -1.51 30.26 15.31
CA ALA A 703 -1.60 29.82 13.92
C ALA A 703 -3.06 29.96 13.42
N PRO A 704 -3.30 30.65 12.29
CA PRO A 704 -4.66 30.81 11.76
C PRO A 704 -5.35 29.48 11.47
N THR A 705 -6.54 29.29 12.05
CA THR A 705 -7.35 28.07 11.84
C THR A 705 -8.16 28.07 10.54
N ASP A 706 -8.26 29.22 9.85
CA ASP A 706 -8.87 29.30 8.52
C ASP A 706 -7.81 28.94 7.45
N PRO A 707 -7.98 27.83 6.70
CA PRO A 707 -7.01 27.40 5.68
C PRO A 707 -6.93 28.35 4.48
N ASN A 708 -7.80 29.36 4.37
CA ASN A 708 -7.75 30.41 3.34
C ASN A 708 -7.05 31.68 3.82
N ASN A 709 -6.74 31.79 5.11
CA ASN A 709 -5.93 32.89 5.63
C ASN A 709 -4.49 32.72 5.10
N THR A 710 -3.93 33.75 4.46
CA THR A 710 -2.57 33.75 3.89
C THR A 710 -1.53 34.47 4.74
N ASN A 711 -1.94 35.11 5.84
CA ASN A 711 -1.02 35.78 6.75
C ASN A 711 -0.07 34.76 7.40
N GLY A 712 1.22 35.08 7.36
CA GLY A 712 2.30 34.24 7.89
C GLY A 712 2.70 33.08 6.97
N MET A 713 2.06 32.92 5.81
CA MET A 713 2.52 31.97 4.80
C MET A 713 3.68 32.57 4.01
N PHE A 714 4.73 31.78 3.78
CA PHE A 714 5.90 32.20 3.02
C PHE A 714 6.22 31.22 1.89
N MET A 715 6.42 31.74 0.67
CA MET A 715 7.14 31.02 -0.37
C MET A 715 8.64 31.21 -0.16
N TYR A 716 9.40 30.14 -0.30
CA TYR A 716 10.86 30.18 -0.33
C TYR A 716 11.39 30.21 -1.77
N SER A 717 12.38 31.07 -2.03
CA SER A 717 13.12 31.15 -3.29
C SER A 717 14.62 31.22 -3.02
N ASP A 718 15.40 30.30 -3.59
CA ASP A 718 16.86 30.23 -3.41
C ASP A 718 17.63 31.52 -3.74
N SER A 719 17.04 32.39 -4.56
CA SER A 719 17.66 33.64 -5.02
C SER A 719 17.43 34.84 -4.09
N ARG A 720 16.41 34.79 -3.21
CA ARG A 720 15.94 35.95 -2.43
C ARG A 720 15.41 35.61 -1.02
N GLY A 721 15.29 34.34 -0.66
CA GLY A 721 14.76 33.91 0.64
C GLY A 721 13.23 33.84 0.66
N LEU A 722 12.62 34.46 1.67
CA LEU A 722 11.23 34.25 2.03
C LEU A 722 10.33 35.40 1.54
N GLN A 723 9.37 35.08 0.67
CA GLN A 723 8.34 35.99 0.19
C GLN A 723 7.02 35.71 0.90
N HIS A 724 6.43 36.73 1.53
CA HIS A 724 5.12 36.64 2.16
C HIS A 724 4.03 36.54 1.11
N VAL A 725 3.15 35.54 1.25
CA VAL A 725 2.16 35.16 0.24
C VAL A 725 1.06 36.21 0.08
N GLU A 726 0.60 36.83 1.17
CA GLU A 726 -0.55 37.73 1.17
C GLU A 726 -0.35 39.00 0.33
N ASP A 727 0.85 39.59 0.39
CA ASP A 727 1.18 40.88 -0.23
C ASP A 727 2.40 40.85 -1.16
N GLY A 728 3.04 39.69 -1.34
CA GLY A 728 4.18 39.51 -2.24
C GLY A 728 5.46 40.22 -1.80
N LYS A 729 5.54 40.69 -0.55
CA LYS A 729 6.72 41.36 0.00
C LYS A 729 7.76 40.37 0.51
N TRP A 730 9.02 40.77 0.56
CA TRP A 730 10.12 39.92 1.03
C TRP A 730 10.39 40.17 2.50
N LEU A 731 10.55 39.10 3.28
CA LEU A 731 11.01 39.17 4.67
C LEU A 731 12.42 39.76 4.71
N THR A 732 12.68 40.64 5.68
CA THR A 732 13.97 41.30 5.90
C THR A 732 14.21 41.49 7.40
N GLU A 733 15.46 41.70 7.82
CA GLU A 733 15.85 41.68 9.25
C GLU A 733 15.34 42.84 10.14
N GLY A 734 14.77 43.89 9.55
CA GLY A 734 14.37 45.09 10.29
C GLY A 734 15.22 46.32 10.00
N LYS A 735 14.57 47.46 9.74
CA LYS A 735 15.27 48.74 9.49
C LYS A 735 15.79 49.41 10.78
N SER A 736 15.26 49.02 11.94
CA SER A 736 15.74 49.41 13.27
C SER A 736 15.27 48.41 14.32
N ALA A 737 16.18 47.94 15.17
CA ALA A 737 15.94 47.03 16.30
C ALA A 737 15.66 45.54 15.98
N TYR A 738 16.16 45.02 14.85
CA TYR A 738 16.25 43.57 14.56
C TYR A 738 14.94 42.76 14.57
N VAL A 739 13.78 43.44 14.62
CA VAL A 739 12.47 42.80 14.43
C VAL A 739 12.28 42.59 12.92
N PRO A 740 12.08 41.34 12.44
CA PRO A 740 11.88 41.10 11.02
C PRO A 740 10.64 41.82 10.51
N TYR A 741 10.66 42.22 9.25
CA TYR A 741 9.51 42.85 8.59
C TYR A 741 9.52 42.57 7.09
N VAL A 742 8.35 42.68 6.46
CA VAL A 742 8.19 42.46 5.01
C VAL A 742 8.22 43.79 4.24
N SER A 743 8.99 43.85 3.14
CA SER A 743 9.08 45.04 2.27
C SER A 743 9.12 44.70 0.78
N HIS A 744 8.73 45.66 -0.08
CA HIS A 744 8.93 45.49 -1.51
C HIS A 744 10.42 45.64 -1.87
N SER A 745 10.85 45.00 -2.97
CA SER A 745 12.15 45.28 -3.58
C SER A 745 12.27 46.78 -3.91
N GLY A 746 13.33 47.41 -3.41
CA GLY A 746 13.65 48.83 -3.66
C GLY A 746 13.19 49.83 -2.58
N GLU A 747 12.24 49.50 -1.70
CA GLU A 747 11.77 50.43 -0.64
C GLU A 747 12.79 50.62 0.50
N SER A 748 13.56 49.58 0.79
CA SER A 748 14.51 49.52 1.90
C SER A 748 15.96 49.35 1.46
N GLY A 749 16.21 48.88 0.23
CA GLY A 749 17.49 48.32 -0.22
C GLY A 749 17.84 46.97 0.41
N LEU A 750 17.28 46.64 1.59
CA LEU A 750 17.48 45.37 2.28
C LEU A 750 16.95 44.19 1.45
N ALA A 751 15.71 44.28 0.95
CA ALA A 751 15.11 43.23 0.09
C ALA A 751 15.83 42.99 -1.25
N GLU A 752 16.83 43.81 -1.60
CA GLU A 752 17.70 43.63 -2.77
C GLU A 752 19.10 43.14 -2.40
N THR A 753 19.51 43.30 -1.14
CA THR A 753 20.87 43.02 -0.62
C THR A 753 20.91 41.87 0.39
N GLN A 754 19.75 41.38 0.82
CA GLN A 754 19.54 40.31 1.77
C GLN A 754 18.71 39.19 1.14
N SER A 755 19.11 37.96 1.41
CA SER A 755 18.34 36.74 1.19
C SER A 755 18.20 35.99 2.52
N TRP A 756 17.39 34.95 2.56
CA TRP A 756 17.30 34.05 3.72
C TRP A 756 17.67 32.63 3.27
N GLN A 757 18.43 31.93 4.09
CA GLN A 757 18.79 30.52 3.89
C GLN A 757 18.37 29.72 5.12
N LEU A 758 17.82 28.54 4.88
CA LEU A 758 17.34 27.63 5.92
C LEU A 758 18.38 26.52 6.09
N TYR A 759 18.66 26.12 7.33
CA TYR A 759 19.61 25.07 7.64
C TYR A 759 19.03 24.06 8.64
N ASP A 760 19.24 22.78 8.38
CA ASP A 760 18.93 21.69 9.33
C ASP A 760 19.86 21.74 10.58
N PRO A 761 19.65 20.90 11.61
CA PRO A 761 20.45 20.92 12.83
C PRO A 761 21.93 20.55 12.61
N ARG A 762 22.28 20.02 11.43
CA ARG A 762 23.64 19.65 11.02
C ARG A 762 24.33 20.79 10.24
N GLY A 763 23.65 21.91 10.01
CA GLY A 763 24.15 23.04 9.22
C GLY A 763 24.11 22.79 7.71
N LYS A 764 23.32 21.83 7.22
CA LYS A 764 23.08 21.63 5.79
C LYS A 764 21.94 22.53 5.33
N ARG A 765 22.10 23.22 4.19
CA ARG A 765 21.03 24.04 3.59
C ARG A 765 19.83 23.17 3.20
N VAL A 766 18.63 23.67 3.45
CA VAL A 766 17.35 23.01 3.15
C VAL A 766 16.37 23.96 2.45
N GLU A 767 15.36 23.37 1.81
CA GLU A 767 14.25 24.03 1.12
C GLU A 767 12.93 23.48 1.72
N PRO A 768 11.99 24.34 2.14
CA PRO A 768 10.74 23.89 2.76
C PRO A 768 9.72 23.38 1.73
N PRO A 769 8.60 22.78 2.16
CA PRO A 769 7.48 22.43 1.28
C PRO A 769 6.93 23.64 0.52
N MET A 770 6.47 23.45 -0.72
CA MET A 770 5.80 24.50 -1.49
C MET A 770 4.38 24.73 -0.93
N PRO A 771 3.99 25.96 -0.57
CA PRO A 771 2.70 26.22 0.05
C PRO A 771 1.55 26.16 -0.96
N ARG A 772 0.37 25.71 -0.52
CA ARG A 772 -0.84 25.61 -1.38
C ARG A 772 -1.20 26.91 -2.10
N ALA A 773 -0.91 28.07 -1.50
CA ALA A 773 -1.27 29.38 -2.07
C ALA A 773 -0.47 29.79 -3.32
N GLU A 774 0.64 29.11 -3.66
CA GLU A 774 1.30 29.27 -4.96
C GLU A 774 0.42 28.77 -6.12
N PHE A 775 -0.46 27.81 -5.84
CA PHE A 775 -1.33 27.20 -6.82
C PHE A 775 -2.62 28.01 -6.94
N LYS A 776 -2.72 28.76 -8.04
CA LYS A 776 -3.86 29.62 -8.37
C LYS A 776 -4.79 28.92 -9.36
N ASP A 777 -6.07 29.25 -9.30
CA ASP A 777 -7.06 28.74 -10.26
C ASP A 777 -6.64 29.08 -11.70
N GLY A 778 -6.75 28.10 -12.59
CA GLY A 778 -6.38 28.22 -13.99
C GLY A 778 -7.20 27.31 -14.89
N THR A 779 -6.92 27.32 -16.19
CA THR A 779 -7.64 26.47 -17.13
C THR A 779 -7.32 24.98 -16.96
N ALA A 780 -6.16 24.67 -16.37
CA ALA A 780 -5.76 23.33 -15.96
C ALA A 780 -6.57 22.76 -14.78
N GLY A 781 -7.09 23.60 -13.88
CA GLY A 781 -7.81 23.17 -12.68
C GLY A 781 -7.82 24.25 -11.60
N SER A 782 -8.49 23.97 -10.48
CA SER A 782 -8.43 24.82 -9.29
C SER A 782 -7.06 24.76 -8.61
N GLY A 783 -6.69 25.79 -7.86
CA GLY A 783 -5.45 25.83 -7.09
C GLY A 783 -5.29 24.64 -6.14
N ALA A 784 -6.40 24.16 -5.56
CA ALA A 784 -6.41 22.95 -4.74
C ALA A 784 -6.03 21.70 -5.55
N GLN A 785 -6.62 21.50 -6.74
CA GLN A 785 -6.32 20.36 -7.62
C GLN A 785 -4.87 20.40 -8.12
N LEU A 786 -4.35 21.58 -8.48
CA LEU A 786 -2.97 21.74 -8.94
C LEU A 786 -1.96 21.49 -7.81
N TYR A 787 -2.26 21.89 -6.57
CA TYR A 787 -1.45 21.57 -5.39
C TYR A 787 -1.40 20.06 -5.09
N GLN A 788 -2.56 19.38 -5.12
CA GLN A 788 -2.59 17.92 -4.93
C GLN A 788 -1.81 17.20 -6.04
N PHE A 789 -1.98 17.62 -7.30
CA PHE A 789 -1.23 17.07 -8.43
C PHE A 789 0.28 17.30 -8.32
N TYR A 790 0.72 18.42 -7.76
CA TYR A 790 2.15 18.68 -7.48
C TYR A 790 2.72 17.75 -6.39
N ARG A 791 1.92 17.41 -5.36
CA ARG A 791 2.31 16.46 -4.31
C ARG A 791 2.35 15.02 -4.80
N ASP A 792 1.31 14.60 -5.53
CA ASP A 792 1.19 13.28 -6.13
C ASP A 792 0.43 13.38 -7.46
N ALA A 793 1.14 13.25 -8.57
CA ALA A 793 0.56 13.36 -9.91
C ALA A 793 -0.63 12.41 -10.13
N ASP A 794 -0.67 11.27 -9.46
CA ASP A 794 -1.77 10.31 -9.59
C ASP A 794 -3.09 10.83 -8.97
N SER A 795 -3.10 11.95 -8.24
CA SER A 795 -4.33 12.58 -7.70
C SER A 795 -5.25 13.15 -8.79
N ALA A 796 -4.77 13.27 -10.03
CA ALA A 796 -5.55 13.71 -11.18
C ALA A 796 -5.86 12.58 -12.18
N LEU A 797 -5.61 11.31 -11.82
CA LEU A 797 -5.90 10.19 -12.72
C LEU A 797 -7.39 10.12 -13.05
N PRO A 798 -7.79 10.08 -14.33
CA PRO A 798 -9.18 9.84 -14.69
C PRO A 798 -9.62 8.41 -14.31
N PRO A 799 -10.93 8.18 -14.14
CA PRO A 799 -11.49 6.83 -14.12
C PRO A 799 -11.00 6.00 -15.32
N GLY A 800 -10.66 4.74 -15.09
CA GLY A 800 -10.06 3.85 -16.09
C GLY A 800 -8.55 4.00 -16.32
N ALA A 801 -7.88 5.01 -15.71
CA ALA A 801 -6.43 5.14 -15.77
C ALA A 801 -5.75 4.75 -14.45
N THR A 802 -4.67 3.97 -14.58
CA THR A 802 -3.80 3.47 -13.50
C THR A 802 -2.50 4.27 -13.37
N ARG A 803 -2.18 5.11 -14.36
CA ARG A 803 -0.96 5.92 -14.45
C ARG A 803 -1.04 6.99 -15.52
N PHE A 804 -0.22 8.02 -15.37
CA PHE A 804 0.15 8.92 -16.45
C PHE A 804 1.34 8.39 -17.27
N VAL A 805 1.42 8.82 -18.52
CA VAL A 805 2.59 8.76 -19.40
C VAL A 805 2.75 10.09 -20.14
N THR A 806 3.94 10.46 -20.58
CA THR A 806 4.24 11.69 -21.33
C THR A 806 4.37 11.46 -22.84
N ARG A 807 4.23 10.20 -23.29
CA ARG A 807 4.34 9.77 -24.69
C ARG A 807 3.65 8.43 -24.92
N VAL A 808 3.20 8.20 -26.15
CA VAL A 808 2.67 6.92 -26.61
C VAL A 808 3.58 6.32 -27.69
N PRO A 809 4.10 5.08 -27.52
CA PRO A 809 4.89 4.39 -28.54
C PRO A 809 4.17 4.32 -29.89
N GLY A 810 4.85 4.71 -30.97
CA GLY A 810 4.30 4.70 -32.33
C GLY A 810 3.37 5.88 -32.69
N SER A 811 3.00 6.73 -31.72
CA SER A 811 2.25 7.97 -31.96
C SER A 811 3.20 9.15 -32.11
N GLY A 812 3.14 9.86 -33.23
CA GLY A 812 4.01 11.02 -33.50
C GLY A 812 3.37 12.34 -33.10
N GLY A 813 2.03 12.43 -33.12
CA GLY A 813 1.28 13.68 -32.97
C GLY A 813 1.28 14.30 -31.57
N PHE A 814 1.71 13.59 -30.53
CA PHE A 814 1.50 14.00 -29.12
C PHE A 814 2.76 13.96 -28.22
N GLN A 815 3.97 13.93 -28.79
CA GLN A 815 5.20 13.72 -28.00
C GLN A 815 5.69 14.99 -27.29
N GLU A 816 5.83 14.94 -25.96
CA GLU A 816 6.57 15.84 -25.06
C GLU A 816 6.23 17.36 -25.12
N GLN A 817 5.09 17.69 -25.70
CA GLN A 817 4.65 19.05 -26.00
C GLN A 817 3.50 19.54 -25.09
N LYS A 818 3.12 20.80 -25.28
CA LYS A 818 1.88 21.38 -24.78
C LYS A 818 0.73 20.89 -25.67
N PHE A 819 -0.40 20.48 -25.11
CA PHE A 819 -1.58 20.10 -25.89
C PHE A 819 -1.97 21.21 -26.87
N LEU A 820 -1.95 22.46 -26.41
CA LEU A 820 -2.33 23.63 -27.19
C LEU A 820 -1.31 24.04 -28.28
N SER A 821 -0.15 23.39 -28.37
CA SER A 821 0.75 23.56 -29.53
C SER A 821 0.56 22.50 -30.61
N VAL A 822 -0.18 21.41 -30.31
CA VAL A 822 -0.36 20.27 -31.23
C VAL A 822 -1.80 20.03 -31.67
N ASP A 823 -2.82 20.59 -31.01
CA ASP A 823 -4.21 20.18 -31.23
C ASP A 823 -4.74 20.39 -32.67
N GLU A 824 -4.24 21.40 -33.39
CA GLU A 824 -4.52 21.64 -34.82
C GLU A 824 -3.68 20.78 -35.78
N GLN A 825 -2.70 20.04 -35.27
CA GLN A 825 -1.74 19.23 -36.04
C GLN A 825 -1.96 17.72 -35.85
N ILE A 826 -2.83 17.31 -34.93
CA ILE A 826 -3.19 15.91 -34.66
C ILE A 826 -3.76 15.25 -35.92
N LYS A 827 -3.14 14.15 -36.38
CA LYS A 827 -3.64 13.38 -37.52
C LYS A 827 -4.62 12.30 -37.06
N PRO A 828 -5.63 11.92 -37.87
CA PRO A 828 -6.53 10.81 -37.57
C PRO A 828 -5.82 9.51 -37.17
N GLY A 829 -4.72 9.15 -37.85
CA GLY A 829 -3.93 7.95 -37.51
C GLY A 829 -3.25 8.02 -36.14
N ASP A 830 -2.76 9.20 -35.73
CA ASP A 830 -2.20 9.41 -34.39
C ASP A 830 -3.29 9.29 -33.31
N VAL A 831 -4.52 9.76 -33.57
CA VAL A 831 -5.66 9.58 -32.65
C VAL A 831 -5.96 8.09 -32.42
N VAL A 832 -6.15 7.34 -33.50
CA VAL A 832 -6.50 5.90 -33.42
C VAL A 832 -5.39 5.10 -32.74
N ALA A 833 -4.12 5.37 -33.06
CA ALA A 833 -2.99 4.71 -32.40
C ALA A 833 -2.91 5.07 -30.90
N THR A 834 -3.11 6.34 -30.55
CA THR A 834 -3.05 6.84 -29.18
C THR A 834 -4.19 6.28 -28.32
N GLN A 835 -5.42 6.32 -28.82
CA GLN A 835 -6.61 5.81 -28.12
C GLN A 835 -6.50 4.30 -27.86
N ASN A 836 -6.14 3.51 -28.88
CA ASN A 836 -5.99 2.06 -28.71
C ASN A 836 -4.89 1.70 -27.71
N TRP A 837 -3.76 2.43 -27.74
CA TRP A 837 -2.68 2.20 -26.80
C TRP A 837 -3.08 2.56 -25.36
N LEU A 838 -3.67 3.75 -25.15
CA LEU A 838 -4.10 4.20 -23.81
C LEU A 838 -5.17 3.28 -23.22
N ALA A 839 -6.13 2.82 -24.02
CA ALA A 839 -7.14 1.85 -23.60
C ALA A 839 -6.52 0.49 -23.24
N LYS A 840 -5.66 -0.07 -24.10
CA LYS A 840 -4.97 -1.34 -23.84
C LYS A 840 -4.07 -1.28 -22.61
N HIS A 841 -3.57 -0.10 -22.27
CA HIS A 841 -2.63 0.09 -21.17
C HIS A 841 -3.23 0.74 -19.93
N ASN A 842 -4.55 0.95 -19.84
CA ASN A 842 -5.20 1.63 -18.71
C ASN A 842 -4.43 2.90 -18.29
N ALA A 843 -4.13 3.79 -19.23
CA ALA A 843 -3.21 4.92 -19.05
C ALA A 843 -3.80 6.25 -19.57
N ALA A 844 -3.29 7.36 -19.05
CA ALA A 844 -3.58 8.71 -19.53
C ALA A 844 -2.31 9.41 -20.03
N LEU A 845 -2.39 10.14 -21.14
CA LEU A 845 -1.28 10.87 -21.74
C LEU A 845 -1.25 12.32 -21.23
N LEU A 846 -0.23 12.67 -20.46
CA LEU A 846 -0.05 13.96 -19.79
C LEU A 846 0.68 14.98 -20.65
N PHE A 847 0.21 16.24 -20.64
CA PHE A 847 0.81 17.37 -21.36
C PHE A 847 1.36 18.44 -20.41
N LYS A 848 2.43 19.13 -20.83
CA LYS A 848 3.15 20.13 -20.01
C LYS A 848 2.33 21.37 -19.63
N ASP A 849 1.19 21.60 -20.28
CA ASP A 849 0.29 22.72 -20.08
C ASP A 849 -0.96 22.41 -19.23
N GLY A 850 -0.98 21.25 -18.53
CA GLY A 850 -2.02 20.92 -17.54
C GLY A 850 -3.27 20.28 -18.13
N PHE A 851 -3.11 19.59 -19.26
CA PHE A 851 -4.13 18.71 -19.84
C PHE A 851 -3.64 17.26 -19.83
N TYR A 852 -4.57 16.33 -20.00
CA TYR A 852 -4.25 14.94 -20.34
C TYR A 852 -5.26 14.36 -21.33
N ALA A 853 -4.83 13.41 -22.17
CA ALA A 853 -5.69 12.60 -23.02
C ALA A 853 -5.98 11.24 -22.38
N VAL A 854 -7.20 10.74 -22.56
CA VAL A 854 -7.65 9.41 -22.13
C VAL A 854 -8.50 8.77 -23.23
N ALA A 855 -8.51 7.44 -23.30
CA ALA A 855 -9.46 6.73 -24.14
C ALA A 855 -10.86 6.78 -23.50
N ASP A 856 -11.84 7.34 -24.21
CA ASP A 856 -13.25 7.33 -23.80
C ASP A 856 -13.98 6.21 -24.57
N GLY A 857 -13.92 5.01 -23.99
CA GLY A 857 -14.37 3.78 -24.62
C GLY A 857 -13.56 3.38 -25.87
N ASP A 858 -14.10 2.46 -26.67
CA ASP A 858 -13.41 1.92 -27.83
C ASP A 858 -13.31 2.89 -29.03
N ASN A 859 -14.05 4.00 -29.02
CA ASN A 859 -14.26 4.86 -30.20
C ASN A 859 -13.96 6.36 -29.98
N ALA A 860 -13.35 6.78 -28.86
CA ALA A 860 -12.98 8.18 -28.70
C ALA A 860 -11.67 8.41 -27.92
N LEU A 861 -10.96 9.46 -28.31
CA LEU A 861 -9.87 10.06 -27.53
C LEU A 861 -10.39 11.38 -26.95
N GLU A 862 -10.40 11.52 -25.63
CA GLU A 862 -10.87 12.73 -24.96
C GLU A 862 -9.71 13.41 -24.22
N VAL A 863 -9.60 14.73 -24.34
CA VAL A 863 -8.64 15.54 -23.62
C VAL A 863 -9.37 16.35 -22.55
N ARG A 864 -8.87 16.24 -21.34
CA ARG A 864 -9.39 16.88 -20.13
C ARG A 864 -8.32 17.78 -19.50
N ASN A 865 -8.74 18.74 -18.69
CA ASN A 865 -7.82 19.42 -17.77
C ASN A 865 -7.53 18.55 -16.53
N LEU A 866 -6.53 18.89 -15.72
CA LEU A 866 -6.23 18.18 -14.45
C LEU A 866 -7.42 18.15 -13.47
N GLY A 867 -8.36 19.09 -13.59
CA GLY A 867 -9.64 19.06 -12.87
C GLY A 867 -10.70 18.11 -13.45
N GLY A 868 -10.36 17.25 -14.42
CA GLY A 868 -11.24 16.23 -15.01
C GLY A 868 -12.27 16.75 -16.02
N THR A 869 -12.29 18.05 -16.34
CA THR A 869 -13.26 18.66 -17.26
C THR A 869 -12.86 18.42 -18.72
N PRO A 870 -13.73 17.86 -19.58
CA PRO A 870 -13.46 17.71 -21.02
C PRO A 870 -13.32 19.05 -21.74
N VAL A 871 -12.28 19.19 -22.56
CA VAL A 871 -11.98 20.41 -23.32
C VAL A 871 -11.90 20.16 -24.84
N TRP A 872 -11.52 18.94 -25.25
CA TRP A 872 -11.46 18.49 -26.64
C TRP A 872 -11.75 16.99 -26.73
N ARG A 873 -12.30 16.52 -27.86
CA ARG A 873 -12.62 15.11 -28.12
C ARG A 873 -12.43 14.79 -29.60
N ALA A 874 -11.96 13.58 -29.90
CA ALA A 874 -11.89 13.04 -31.23
C ALA A 874 -12.62 11.69 -31.28
N GLU A 875 -13.69 11.62 -32.06
CA GLU A 875 -14.53 10.42 -32.25
C GLU A 875 -14.03 9.64 -33.47
N VAL A 876 -13.79 8.35 -33.30
CA VAL A 876 -13.38 7.40 -34.35
C VAL A 876 -14.62 6.61 -34.79
N ASP A 877 -14.94 6.64 -36.09
CA ASP A 877 -16.01 5.79 -36.63
C ASP A 877 -15.51 4.38 -37.01
N GLY A 878 -16.45 3.48 -37.33
CA GLY A 878 -16.13 2.10 -37.75
C GLY A 878 -15.34 1.98 -39.06
N ALA A 879 -15.10 3.08 -39.77
CA ALA A 879 -14.22 3.16 -40.95
C ALA A 879 -12.88 3.84 -40.63
N GLY A 880 -12.58 4.13 -39.36
CA GLY A 880 -11.38 4.82 -38.92
C GLY A 880 -11.33 6.31 -39.26
N GLN A 881 -12.45 6.91 -39.69
CA GLN A 881 -12.53 8.36 -39.85
C GLN A 881 -12.62 9.03 -38.48
N VAL A 882 -11.95 10.17 -38.33
CA VAL A 882 -11.87 10.90 -37.07
C VAL A 882 -12.58 12.23 -37.18
N LYS A 883 -13.51 12.49 -36.25
CA LYS A 883 -14.27 13.73 -36.14
C LYS A 883 -13.87 14.46 -34.87
N PHE A 884 -13.42 15.69 -35.03
CA PHE A 884 -12.89 16.52 -33.94
C PHE A 884 -13.95 17.45 -33.34
N HIS A 885 -13.91 17.58 -32.03
CA HIS A 885 -14.81 18.38 -31.21
C HIS A 885 -13.99 19.22 -30.23
N ARG A 886 -14.08 20.56 -30.32
CA ARG A 886 -13.65 21.46 -29.25
C ARG A 886 -14.88 21.83 -28.43
N PHE A 887 -14.86 21.63 -27.12
CA PHE A 887 -15.99 22.01 -26.26
C PHE A 887 -15.97 23.50 -25.93
N TRP A 888 -14.79 24.13 -25.99
CA TRP A 888 -14.57 25.52 -25.61
C TRP A 888 -14.12 26.34 -26.84
N ASN A 889 -14.70 27.52 -27.03
CA ASN A 889 -14.45 28.36 -28.22
C ASN A 889 -13.02 28.92 -28.31
N SER A 890 -12.33 29.03 -27.18
CA SER A 890 -10.94 29.50 -27.07
C SER A 890 -10.21 28.72 -25.99
N LEU A 891 -9.50 27.67 -26.40
CA LEU A 891 -8.61 26.92 -25.53
C LEU A 891 -7.35 27.76 -25.25
N SER A 892 -6.98 27.89 -23.98
CA SER A 892 -5.75 28.56 -23.54
C SER A 892 -5.22 27.89 -22.28
N SER A 893 -3.92 28.01 -22.00
CA SER A 893 -3.34 27.58 -20.73
C SER A 893 -2.50 28.68 -20.10
N ASN A 894 -2.84 29.00 -18.87
CA ASN A 894 -2.04 29.81 -17.95
C ASN A 894 -1.18 28.93 -17.02
N TYR A 895 -1.23 27.60 -17.17
CA TYR A 895 -0.45 26.66 -16.36
C TYR A 895 0.73 26.11 -17.16
N LEU A 896 1.88 25.99 -16.50
CA LEU A 896 3.02 25.23 -16.97
C LEU A 896 3.40 24.28 -15.83
N MET A 897 3.42 22.99 -16.12
CA MET A 897 3.73 21.96 -15.13
C MET A 897 5.14 22.19 -14.55
N PRO A 898 5.30 22.25 -13.22
CA PRO A 898 6.62 22.27 -12.59
C PRO A 898 7.43 21.01 -12.95
N ALA A 899 8.76 21.11 -12.94
CA ALA A 899 9.63 20.00 -13.32
C ALA A 899 9.40 18.73 -12.48
N ARG A 900 9.28 18.88 -11.14
CA ARG A 900 9.10 17.77 -10.20
C ARG A 900 8.00 16.77 -10.59
N PRO A 901 6.69 17.13 -10.70
CA PRO A 901 5.65 16.18 -11.08
C PRO A 901 5.81 15.63 -12.50
N TRP A 902 6.43 16.38 -13.43
CA TRP A 902 6.74 15.86 -14.76
C TRP A 902 7.81 14.77 -14.72
N ASP A 903 8.92 15.03 -14.02
CA ASP A 903 10.05 14.11 -13.89
C ASP A 903 9.65 12.85 -13.09
N GLN A 904 8.78 12.97 -12.09
CA GLN A 904 8.16 11.83 -11.38
C GLN A 904 7.43 10.87 -12.34
N VAL A 905 6.64 11.40 -13.27
CA VAL A 905 5.93 10.60 -14.30
C VAL A 905 6.92 9.96 -15.28
N VAL A 906 7.94 10.70 -15.71
CA VAL A 906 9.00 10.18 -16.60
C VAL A 906 9.80 9.04 -15.93
N GLU A 907 10.14 9.16 -14.65
CA GLU A 907 10.80 8.08 -13.90
C GLU A 907 9.85 6.88 -13.65
N SER A 908 8.57 7.12 -13.43
CA SER A 908 7.54 6.06 -13.40
C SER A 908 7.51 5.30 -14.72
N GLU A 909 7.48 5.99 -15.86
CA GLU A 909 7.58 5.39 -17.20
C GLU A 909 8.82 4.53 -17.40
N LYS A 910 10.00 4.99 -16.95
CA LYS A 910 11.25 4.23 -17.03
C LYS A 910 11.18 2.94 -16.21
N ARG A 911 10.68 3.03 -14.96
CA ARG A 911 10.42 1.86 -14.10
C ARG A 911 9.43 0.89 -14.76
N ASN A 912 8.31 1.39 -15.28
CA ASN A 912 7.31 0.61 -15.99
C ASN A 912 7.91 -0.11 -17.21
N THR A 913 8.69 0.60 -18.03
CA THR A 913 9.39 0.01 -19.19
C THR A 913 10.34 -1.11 -18.77
N SER A 914 11.05 -0.94 -17.66
CA SER A 914 11.91 -1.98 -17.08
C SER A 914 11.14 -3.15 -16.46
N LEU A 915 9.91 -2.92 -15.97
CA LEU A 915 8.99 -3.98 -15.53
C LEU A 915 8.53 -4.83 -16.73
N TYR A 916 7.99 -4.22 -17.79
CA TYR A 916 7.61 -4.95 -19.01
C TYR A 916 8.80 -5.67 -19.64
N ALA A 917 9.99 -5.05 -19.65
CA ALA A 917 11.19 -5.68 -20.18
C ALA A 917 11.68 -6.87 -19.33
N ARG A 918 11.51 -6.84 -18.00
CA ARG A 918 11.82 -7.98 -17.11
C ARG A 918 10.80 -9.10 -17.26
N ALA A 919 9.50 -8.77 -17.29
CA ALA A 919 8.45 -9.74 -17.59
C ALA A 919 8.74 -10.42 -18.94
N GLY A 920 8.84 -9.65 -20.03
CA GLY A 920 9.10 -10.18 -21.38
C GLY A 920 10.41 -10.97 -21.55
N LYS A 921 11.47 -10.65 -20.78
CA LYS A 921 12.74 -11.41 -20.79
C LYS A 921 12.70 -12.70 -19.98
N THR A 922 11.73 -12.88 -19.08
CA THR A 922 11.55 -14.14 -18.33
C THR A 922 10.84 -15.21 -19.19
N PHE A 923 10.50 -14.89 -20.45
CA PHE A 923 9.75 -15.74 -21.39
C PHE A 923 10.54 -16.12 -22.66
N MET A 924 11.86 -15.87 -22.71
CA MET A 924 12.77 -16.31 -23.79
C MET A 924 13.97 -17.07 -23.23
#